data_AF-A0AAD5SYR5-F1
#
_entry.id   AF-A0AAD5SYR5-F1
#
_cell.length_a   1.000
_cell.length_b   1.000
_cell.length_c   1.000
_cell.angle_alpha   90.00
_cell.angle_beta   90.00
_cell.angle_gamma   90.00
#
_symmetry.space_group_name_H-M   'P 1'
#
loop_
_entity.id
_entity.type
_entity.pdbx_description
1 polymer ?
#
loop_
_entity_poly.entity_id
_entity_poly.type
_entity_poly.pdbx_seq_one_letter_code
_entity_poly.pdbx_strand_id
1 'polypeptide(L)'
;MRRSSKAVLSIVAASLFALCGAISLPNQAVVFGSDTPSAQAALISFATFGIPVITYDSATSTAFSTLPLLSVTTGTANFSMILLGSGVIGFSTNQWAQLYAYQSANNVRLASLYDVPGIGSSYGYTTSAVTAVVPVTVSPANVLGSTKAGLPSLYNFTVATGTVYPAKTVNATAVTPILNFTDSTGVTSIAACIYSFSATQQQLSFFYQTATWDGAISANTPTAFAASLSSYTNAVLINWLSNGTYALTAPPPPAPVVTHTAIVQTRALILSTGDGTDEYPAHILQAYGLDYDIVVANASGLVNTPLPLEVVQNVTGKYSLIVLASGQMIGGFPNGSYLTTLYSWQWKQLYNYQQYYGVRLVAINDLPTASLFANQLSSVGSAVSCNSQTSLYVSPANGSLQFTNPAGMKANWSLIAGDGIADGSCNFPGTIINSTSVTPVLSFGTTAGSNNSGVAAAVIDFGRNQQQMSFFFPCGSWSITCDTVGHLWFQWATYGLYTGIRRLYFTPQVDDMFLTTSGNNENGVEVDFRLSPADIQGLITWQPQINARLPAGSNITFEIGFNGNGVMEIISTSTDYSLDFDPDLTDSVIDWKKPLGTGQTLWPSLSTLNTNWGPVLASDPLYSFFAGANLTKTANKFLWCSHTFTHEILNNNSYSDTWNEVTFNFRLASKSYLGWDGQAFWNNKSMITPGISGLFNGDALRALSDFGIKAAVGDSSRPKTLHPTRPLYWPLNTTFDANGFDGFIIIPRQVLNIYFNATNQAYDTILYNTIYGLTGANAKSFYYVLNAEVQRNLRTLALLSWQPAMFHQGNLRNADMPVVSFGSATGKLGLAQQWIESVFGNFTQIVNWPIITVKQDDLTQKFINRQIYETAGVTVLQNRTVTAGGVYVVGFTVSANTSCSAPVTLPYGVTGQNLVLPTGATTEQIGVDSLTVWVPLIANAAPVSIKFGTSLEISVPVNSTV
;
A
#
# COMPACT_ATOMS: atom_id res chain seq x y z
N MET A 1 -4.87 -18.40 36.40
CA MET A 1 -5.67 -18.56 37.63
C MET A 1 -6.81 -17.52 37.72
N ARG A 2 -7.56 -17.25 36.63
CA ARG A 2 -8.76 -16.36 36.61
C ARG A 2 -9.99 -17.05 35.97
N ARG A 3 -10.13 -18.39 36.09
CA ARG A 3 -11.11 -19.16 35.30
C ARG A 3 -12.40 -19.51 36.06
N SER A 4 -12.36 -19.68 37.38
CA SER A 4 -13.52 -20.12 38.17
C SER A 4 -14.51 -18.99 38.51
N SER A 5 -14.04 -17.76 38.77
CA SER A 5 -14.91 -16.60 39.00
C SER A 5 -15.67 -16.14 37.74
N LYS A 6 -15.07 -16.31 36.54
CA LYS A 6 -15.74 -16.01 35.26
C LYS A 6 -16.92 -16.94 34.96
N ALA A 7 -16.86 -18.22 35.36
CA ALA A 7 -17.94 -19.18 35.10
C ALA A 7 -19.22 -18.85 35.88
N VAL A 8 -19.09 -18.51 37.16
CA VAL A 8 -20.25 -18.19 38.02
C VAL A 8 -20.91 -16.87 37.61
N LEU A 9 -20.13 -15.86 37.20
CA LEU A 9 -20.66 -14.58 36.73
C LEU A 9 -21.18 -14.62 35.28
N SER A 10 -20.72 -15.55 34.45
CA SER A 10 -21.34 -15.82 33.15
C SER A 10 -22.73 -16.44 33.29
N ILE A 11 -22.96 -17.24 34.35
CA ILE A 11 -24.28 -17.74 34.74
C ILE A 11 -25.20 -16.58 35.14
N VAL A 12 -24.68 -15.55 35.84
CA VAL A 12 -25.43 -14.35 36.25
C VAL A 12 -25.98 -13.59 35.04
N ALA A 13 -25.12 -13.27 34.07
CA ALA A 13 -25.49 -12.52 32.86
C ALA A 13 -26.45 -13.30 31.95
N ALA A 14 -26.23 -14.61 31.77
CA ALA A 14 -27.10 -15.46 30.96
C ALA A 14 -28.48 -15.70 31.60
N SER A 15 -28.55 -15.82 32.93
CA SER A 15 -29.81 -16.00 33.66
C SER A 15 -30.67 -14.72 33.63
N LEU A 16 -30.04 -13.55 33.69
CA LEU A 16 -30.73 -12.27 33.59
C LEU A 16 -31.33 -12.03 32.20
N PHE A 17 -30.66 -12.44 31.13
CA PHE A 17 -31.15 -12.31 29.75
C PHE A 17 -32.31 -13.27 29.44
N ALA A 18 -32.29 -14.48 30.00
CA ALA A 18 -33.31 -15.51 29.78
C ALA A 18 -34.67 -15.19 30.43
N LEU A 19 -34.72 -14.22 31.36
CA LEU A 19 -35.89 -13.90 32.19
C LEU A 19 -36.63 -12.62 31.76
N CYS A 20 -36.12 -11.88 30.77
CA CYS A 20 -36.79 -10.71 30.18
C CYS A 20 -37.79 -11.17 29.12
N GLY A 21 -39.09 -11.05 29.43
CA GLY A 21 -40.18 -11.40 28.52
C GLY A 21 -40.25 -10.49 27.28
N ALA A 22 -41.07 -10.89 26.30
CA ALA A 22 -41.20 -10.32 24.96
C ALA A 22 -41.72 -8.85 24.91
N ILE A 23 -40.90 -7.89 25.32
CA ILE A 23 -41.12 -6.46 25.14
C ILE A 23 -39.83 -5.88 24.54
N SER A 24 -39.94 -4.99 23.54
CA SER A 24 -38.77 -4.33 22.94
C SER A 24 -38.17 -3.36 23.96
N LEU A 25 -37.12 -3.79 24.66
CA LEU A 25 -36.37 -2.96 25.60
C LEU A 25 -35.07 -2.48 24.93
N PRO A 26 -34.53 -1.31 25.31
CA PRO A 26 -33.22 -0.87 24.83
C PRO A 26 -32.12 -1.84 25.28
N ASN A 27 -31.11 -2.06 24.45
CA ASN A 27 -29.94 -2.86 24.81
C ASN A 27 -28.98 -2.02 25.68
N GLN A 28 -29.40 -1.63 26.89
CA GLN A 28 -28.59 -0.84 27.82
C GLN A 28 -28.90 -1.23 29.28
N ALA A 29 -27.87 -1.46 30.09
CA ALA A 29 -27.97 -1.76 31.51
C ALA A 29 -27.51 -0.58 32.38
N VAL A 30 -27.94 -0.57 33.64
CA VAL A 30 -27.41 0.35 34.66
C VAL A 30 -26.83 -0.43 35.83
N VAL A 31 -25.65 -0.02 36.30
CA VAL A 31 -24.91 -0.63 37.41
C VAL A 31 -24.67 0.40 38.51
N PHE A 32 -25.14 0.11 39.72
CA PHE A 32 -24.89 0.91 40.91
C PHE A 32 -23.85 0.24 41.81
N GLY A 33 -22.95 1.03 42.39
CA GLY A 33 -21.77 0.55 43.11
C GLY A 33 -20.70 -0.05 42.20
N SER A 34 -20.41 0.57 41.06
CA SER A 34 -19.43 0.08 40.05
C SER A 34 -17.98 -0.04 40.54
N ASP A 35 -17.63 0.69 41.59
CA ASP A 35 -16.37 0.62 42.33
C ASP A 35 -16.27 -0.61 43.24
N THR A 36 -17.38 -1.33 43.43
CA THR A 36 -17.38 -2.54 44.27
C THR A 36 -16.83 -3.74 43.49
N PRO A 37 -16.04 -4.63 44.14
CA PRO A 37 -15.45 -5.79 43.44
C PRO A 37 -16.47 -6.69 42.73
N SER A 38 -17.69 -6.77 43.26
CA SER A 38 -18.77 -7.57 42.67
C SER A 38 -19.37 -6.92 41.42
N ALA A 39 -19.55 -5.59 41.40
CA ALA A 39 -20.02 -4.88 40.22
C ALA A 39 -18.98 -4.84 39.10
N GLN A 40 -17.69 -4.70 39.43
CA GLN A 40 -16.61 -4.77 38.43
C GLN A 40 -16.61 -6.11 37.69
N ALA A 41 -16.90 -7.22 38.40
CA ALA A 41 -17.02 -8.53 37.79
C ALA A 41 -18.21 -8.61 36.81
N ALA A 42 -19.35 -7.99 37.14
CA ALA A 42 -20.51 -7.93 36.25
C ALA A 42 -20.32 -6.98 35.06
N LEU A 43 -19.59 -5.88 35.24
CA LEU A 43 -19.22 -4.96 34.14
C LEU A 43 -18.35 -5.65 33.10
N ILE A 44 -17.42 -6.50 33.55
CA ILE A 44 -16.62 -7.35 32.66
C ILE A 44 -17.53 -8.30 31.88
N SER A 45 -18.54 -8.89 32.51
CA SER A 45 -19.51 -9.74 31.83
C SER A 45 -20.40 -8.97 30.83
N PHE A 46 -20.94 -7.80 31.19
CA PHE A 46 -21.73 -6.98 30.26
C PHE A 46 -20.92 -6.49 29.06
N ALA A 47 -19.65 -6.12 29.27
CA ALA A 47 -18.72 -5.82 28.20
C ALA A 47 -18.45 -7.03 27.30
N THR A 48 -18.39 -8.23 27.87
CA THR A 48 -18.23 -9.50 27.12
C THR A 48 -19.44 -9.79 26.23
N PHE A 49 -20.65 -9.43 26.66
CA PHE A 49 -21.89 -9.63 25.90
C PHE A 49 -22.30 -8.43 25.02
N GLY A 50 -21.47 -7.37 24.95
CA GLY A 50 -21.76 -6.19 24.14
C GLY A 50 -23.00 -5.42 24.60
N ILE A 51 -23.29 -5.42 25.90
CA ILE A 51 -24.40 -4.68 26.51
C ILE A 51 -23.86 -3.33 27.00
N PRO A 52 -24.24 -2.20 26.38
CA PRO A 52 -23.94 -0.86 26.90
C PRO A 52 -24.34 -0.71 28.37
N VAL A 53 -23.46 -0.14 29.20
CA VAL A 53 -23.72 0.03 30.63
C VAL A 53 -23.51 1.48 31.06
N ILE A 54 -24.41 2.01 31.87
CA ILE A 54 -24.20 3.24 32.65
C ILE A 54 -23.85 2.87 34.10
N THR A 55 -22.80 3.46 34.66
CA THR A 55 -22.26 3.11 35.97
C THR A 55 -22.39 4.26 36.98
N TYR A 56 -22.62 3.93 38.25
CA TYR A 56 -22.65 4.86 39.39
C TYR A 56 -21.82 4.28 40.55
N ASP A 57 -20.81 5.00 41.04
CA ASP A 57 -19.90 4.53 42.11
C ASP A 57 -20.48 4.74 43.53
N SER A 58 -20.04 3.93 44.49
CA SER A 58 -20.49 3.93 45.90
C SER A 58 -19.59 4.76 46.85
N ALA A 59 -18.34 5.06 46.47
CA ALA A 59 -17.33 5.70 47.33
C ALA A 59 -17.48 7.21 47.60
N THR A 60 -18.66 7.80 47.38
CA THR A 60 -18.99 9.04 48.08
C THR A 60 -20.25 8.76 48.88
N SER A 61 -20.17 8.82 50.20
CA SER A 61 -21.28 8.64 51.15
C SER A 61 -22.36 9.74 51.05
N THR A 62 -22.47 10.39 49.89
CA THR A 62 -23.48 11.36 49.46
C THR A 62 -23.98 11.13 48.01
N ALA A 63 -23.47 10.15 47.23
CA ALA A 63 -23.77 9.98 45.79
C ALA A 63 -25.07 9.25 45.40
N PHE A 64 -26.01 9.04 46.31
CA PHE A 64 -27.36 8.61 45.93
C PHE A 64 -28.40 9.61 46.41
N SER A 65 -28.20 10.92 46.24
CA SER A 65 -29.25 11.91 46.54
C SER A 65 -30.44 11.80 45.57
N THR A 66 -30.24 11.35 44.33
CA THR A 66 -31.28 11.05 43.32
C THR A 66 -30.86 9.91 42.38
N LEU A 67 -31.77 8.97 42.08
CA LEU A 67 -31.57 7.97 41.02
C LEU A 67 -31.56 8.63 39.63
N PRO A 68 -30.97 8.01 38.59
CA PRO A 68 -31.22 8.42 37.21
C PRO A 68 -32.72 8.45 36.91
N LEU A 69 -33.13 9.21 35.88
CA LEU A 69 -34.52 9.24 35.46
C LEU A 69 -34.95 7.86 34.94
N LEU A 70 -35.66 7.11 35.78
CA LEU A 70 -36.24 5.81 35.46
C LEU A 70 -37.66 6.03 34.93
N SER A 71 -37.88 5.83 33.62
CA SER A 71 -39.20 6.03 33.03
C SER A 71 -40.20 4.98 33.54
N VAL A 72 -41.20 5.39 34.30
CA VAL A 72 -42.29 4.52 34.79
C VAL A 72 -43.47 4.42 33.82
N THR A 73 -43.34 4.96 32.59
CA THR A 73 -44.35 4.81 31.53
C THR A 73 -44.10 3.49 30.80
N THR A 74 -45.09 2.60 30.79
CA THR A 74 -45.00 1.28 30.17
C THR A 74 -44.50 1.34 28.73
N GLY A 75 -43.46 0.58 28.42
CA GLY A 75 -42.89 0.48 27.07
C GLY A 75 -41.87 1.57 26.70
N THR A 76 -41.48 2.42 27.66
CA THR A 76 -40.47 3.48 27.46
C THR A 76 -39.25 3.30 28.38
N ALA A 77 -38.91 2.04 28.67
CA ALA A 77 -37.76 1.70 29.50
C ALA A 77 -36.48 2.35 28.96
N ASN A 78 -35.72 3.02 29.82
CA ASN A 78 -34.40 3.58 29.46
C ASN A 78 -33.28 2.54 29.64
N PHE A 79 -33.54 1.52 30.46
CA PHE A 79 -32.62 0.41 30.78
C PHE A 79 -33.36 -0.92 30.75
N SER A 80 -32.78 -1.95 30.13
CA SER A 80 -33.32 -3.31 30.13
C SER A 80 -32.94 -4.11 31.37
N MET A 81 -31.94 -3.66 32.14
CA MET A 81 -31.40 -4.37 33.30
C MET A 81 -30.87 -3.40 34.37
N ILE A 82 -31.07 -3.76 35.64
CA ILE A 82 -30.50 -3.05 36.80
C ILE A 82 -29.65 -4.01 37.60
N LEU A 83 -28.41 -3.60 37.93
CA LEU A 83 -27.51 -4.38 38.78
C LEU A 83 -26.98 -3.53 39.93
N LEU A 84 -27.02 -4.11 41.13
CA LEU A 84 -26.55 -3.52 42.37
C LEU A 84 -25.30 -4.26 42.85
N GLY A 85 -24.21 -3.52 43.06
CA GLY A 85 -22.96 -4.02 43.61
C GLY A 85 -22.93 -4.12 45.14
N SER A 86 -21.88 -4.77 45.63
CA SER A 86 -21.63 -5.03 47.05
C SER A 86 -21.26 -3.74 47.78
N GLY A 87 -22.25 -3.02 48.28
CA GLY A 87 -22.03 -1.68 48.86
C GLY A 87 -23.18 -0.70 48.63
N VAL A 88 -24.25 -1.09 47.93
CA VAL A 88 -25.50 -0.31 47.84
C VAL A 88 -26.30 -0.42 49.15
N ILE A 89 -25.65 -0.14 50.28
CA ILE A 89 -26.25 -0.04 51.62
C ILE A 89 -26.50 1.46 51.83
N GLY A 90 -27.64 1.95 51.36
CA GLY A 90 -27.92 3.39 51.47
C GLY A 90 -29.05 3.96 50.60
N PHE A 91 -29.72 3.15 49.77
CA PHE A 91 -30.93 3.63 49.09
C PHE A 91 -32.02 3.92 50.11
N SER A 92 -32.55 5.14 50.08
CA SER A 92 -33.72 5.53 50.85
C SER A 92 -34.95 4.72 50.44
N THR A 93 -35.96 4.65 51.31
CA THR A 93 -37.25 4.02 51.02
C THR A 93 -37.86 4.53 49.70
N ASN A 94 -37.67 5.82 49.38
CA ASN A 94 -38.16 6.42 48.15
C ASN A 94 -37.42 5.91 46.89
N GLN A 95 -36.12 5.64 46.98
CA GLN A 95 -35.33 5.13 45.85
C GLN A 95 -35.65 3.68 45.55
N TRP A 96 -35.85 2.87 46.59
CA TRP A 96 -36.39 1.52 46.43
C TRP A 96 -37.77 1.55 45.79
N ALA A 97 -38.66 2.44 46.24
CA ALA A 97 -39.98 2.60 45.62
C ALA A 97 -39.89 2.99 44.13
N GLN A 98 -38.94 3.85 43.75
CA GLN A 98 -38.69 4.22 42.35
C GLN A 98 -38.18 3.05 41.49
N LEU A 99 -37.25 2.23 42.01
CA LEU A 99 -36.77 1.04 41.32
C LEU A 99 -37.88 0.00 41.12
N TYR A 100 -38.68 -0.25 42.16
CA TYR A 100 -39.79 -1.20 42.08
C TYR A 100 -40.91 -0.71 41.18
N ALA A 101 -41.21 0.59 41.16
CA ALA A 101 -42.15 1.20 40.22
C ALA A 101 -41.66 1.04 38.77
N TYR A 102 -40.38 1.29 38.52
CA TYR A 102 -39.75 1.10 37.20
C TYR A 102 -39.81 -0.35 36.72
N GLN A 103 -39.45 -1.28 37.59
CA GLN A 103 -39.53 -2.73 37.34
C GLN A 103 -40.97 -3.15 37.02
N SER A 104 -41.96 -2.67 37.78
CA SER A 104 -43.36 -3.01 37.59
C SER A 104 -43.92 -2.47 36.27
N ALA A 105 -43.53 -1.25 35.90
CA ALA A 105 -44.00 -0.58 34.69
C ALA A 105 -43.42 -1.17 33.40
N ASN A 106 -42.17 -1.66 33.44
CA ASN A 106 -41.44 -2.07 32.24
C ASN A 106 -41.00 -3.54 32.22
N ASN A 107 -41.36 -4.32 33.24
CA ASN A 107 -40.96 -5.72 33.40
C ASN A 107 -39.42 -5.93 33.42
N VAL A 108 -38.67 -4.92 33.85
CA VAL A 108 -37.20 -4.95 33.95
C VAL A 108 -36.77 -5.77 35.17
N ARG A 109 -35.68 -6.54 35.03
CA ARG A 109 -35.14 -7.38 36.12
C ARG A 109 -34.04 -6.65 36.89
N LEU A 110 -34.02 -6.88 38.20
CA LEU A 110 -33.04 -6.34 39.13
C LEU A 110 -32.19 -7.47 39.71
N ALA A 111 -30.87 -7.32 39.70
CA ALA A 111 -29.94 -8.22 40.36
C ALA A 111 -29.14 -7.50 41.45
N SER A 112 -28.97 -8.15 42.60
CA SER A 112 -28.10 -7.70 43.68
C SER A 112 -26.97 -8.68 43.88
N LEU A 113 -25.74 -8.19 43.75
CA LEU A 113 -24.53 -8.97 43.98
C LEU A 113 -24.05 -8.72 45.40
N TYR A 114 -23.96 -9.81 46.18
CA TYR A 114 -23.56 -9.79 47.59
C TYR A 114 -24.58 -9.13 48.52
N ASP A 115 -25.72 -9.79 48.63
CA ASP A 115 -26.81 -9.46 49.54
C ASP A 115 -26.55 -10.07 50.93
N VAL A 116 -27.01 -9.38 51.99
CA VAL A 116 -26.85 -9.83 53.38
C VAL A 116 -28.21 -10.35 53.89
N PRO A 117 -28.32 -11.64 54.25
CA PRO A 117 -29.57 -12.19 54.76
C PRO A 117 -30.03 -11.44 56.03
N GLY A 118 -31.31 -11.10 56.16
CA GLY A 118 -31.87 -10.51 57.39
C GLY A 118 -32.33 -9.05 57.32
N ILE A 119 -32.23 -8.39 56.17
CA ILE A 119 -32.73 -7.01 55.97
C ILE A 119 -34.23 -7.00 55.56
N GLY A 120 -34.89 -8.17 55.50
CA GLY A 120 -36.34 -8.30 55.19
C GLY A 120 -36.95 -9.60 55.71
N SER A 121 -38.28 -9.65 55.84
CA SER A 121 -39.04 -10.71 56.53
C SER A 121 -39.07 -12.10 55.84
N SER A 122 -38.38 -12.27 54.71
CA SER A 122 -38.50 -13.46 53.85
C SER A 122 -37.29 -14.41 53.86
N TYR A 123 -36.16 -13.99 54.42
CA TYR A 123 -34.94 -14.81 54.58
C TYR A 123 -34.27 -14.54 55.92
N GLY A 124 -33.64 -15.57 56.47
CA GLY A 124 -32.90 -15.49 57.73
C GLY A 124 -31.57 -16.20 57.61
N TYR A 125 -30.66 -15.89 58.54
CA TYR A 125 -29.42 -16.64 58.69
C TYR A 125 -29.71 -18.08 59.10
N THR A 126 -28.99 -19.04 58.50
CA THR A 126 -28.90 -20.39 59.08
C THR A 126 -27.94 -20.39 60.28
N THR A 127 -26.82 -19.66 60.18
CA THR A 127 -25.79 -19.38 61.20
C THR A 127 -25.12 -18.01 60.93
N SER A 128 -24.42 -17.44 61.92
CA SER A 128 -23.59 -16.22 61.73
C SER A 128 -22.55 -16.42 60.63
N ALA A 129 -22.12 -15.32 59.97
CA ALA A 129 -21.18 -15.32 58.85
C ALA A 129 -19.99 -16.28 59.04
N VAL A 130 -19.78 -17.19 58.08
CA VAL A 130 -18.68 -18.16 58.12
C VAL A 130 -17.55 -17.66 57.22
N THR A 131 -16.37 -17.47 57.80
CA THR A 131 -15.14 -17.16 57.06
C THR A 131 -14.26 -18.41 57.11
N ALA A 132 -14.29 -19.25 56.07
CA ALA A 132 -13.47 -20.47 56.04
C ALA A 132 -13.10 -20.86 54.60
N VAL A 133 -11.89 -21.43 54.45
CA VAL A 133 -11.45 -22.15 53.24
C VAL A 133 -12.21 -23.47 53.19
N VAL A 134 -13.23 -23.53 52.34
CA VAL A 134 -14.08 -24.72 52.21
C VAL A 134 -14.17 -25.10 50.74
N PRO A 135 -13.88 -26.36 50.37
CA PRO A 135 -14.19 -26.86 49.03
C PRO A 135 -15.70 -26.80 48.82
N VAL A 136 -16.17 -25.88 47.98
CA VAL A 136 -17.60 -25.71 47.70
C VAL A 136 -18.01 -26.55 46.51
N THR A 137 -19.14 -27.27 46.62
CA THR A 137 -19.84 -27.85 45.46
C THR A 137 -21.09 -27.02 45.18
N VAL A 138 -21.21 -26.48 43.97
CA VAL A 138 -22.41 -25.74 43.52
C VAL A 138 -23.27 -26.64 42.67
N SER A 139 -24.54 -26.80 43.06
CA SER A 139 -25.53 -27.58 42.30
C SER A 139 -26.73 -26.71 41.93
N PRO A 140 -27.31 -26.85 40.73
CA PRO A 140 -28.56 -26.18 40.37
C PRO A 140 -29.70 -26.72 41.24
N ALA A 141 -30.40 -25.83 41.94
CA ALA A 141 -31.49 -26.23 42.83
C ALA A 141 -32.85 -26.33 42.12
N ASN A 142 -33.06 -25.58 41.04
CA ASN A 142 -34.25 -25.66 40.18
C ASN A 142 -33.91 -25.19 38.76
N VAL A 143 -34.27 -26.00 37.77
CA VAL A 143 -33.97 -25.81 36.33
C VAL A 143 -34.94 -24.83 35.70
N LEU A 144 -34.89 -23.56 36.10
CA LEU A 144 -35.54 -22.47 35.35
C LEU A 144 -34.45 -21.66 34.65
N GLY A 145 -34.16 -22.03 33.39
CA GLY A 145 -33.40 -21.20 32.44
C GLY A 145 -32.04 -21.76 31.96
N SER A 146 -31.45 -22.78 32.59
CA SER A 146 -30.09 -23.24 32.26
C SER A 146 -29.96 -23.97 30.91
N THR A 147 -31.05 -24.50 30.34
CA THR A 147 -31.03 -25.17 29.04
C THR A 147 -30.93 -24.22 27.84
N LYS A 148 -31.24 -22.92 27.99
CA LYS A 148 -31.08 -21.92 26.91
C LYS A 148 -29.69 -21.28 26.82
N ALA A 149 -28.83 -21.49 27.83
CA ALA A 149 -27.48 -20.93 27.88
C ALA A 149 -26.35 -21.95 27.58
N GLY A 150 -26.70 -23.19 27.22
CA GLY A 150 -25.73 -24.21 26.79
C GLY A 150 -24.88 -24.84 27.91
N LEU A 151 -25.31 -24.77 29.17
CA LEU A 151 -24.56 -25.34 30.30
C LEU A 151 -24.86 -26.84 30.49
N PRO A 152 -23.84 -27.71 30.71
CA PRO A 152 -24.06 -29.10 31.08
C PRO A 152 -24.82 -29.25 32.40
N SER A 153 -25.57 -30.35 32.56
CA SER A 153 -26.45 -30.60 33.71
C SER A 153 -25.74 -30.74 35.07
N LEU A 154 -24.41 -30.89 35.10
CA LEU A 154 -23.59 -30.99 36.30
C LEU A 154 -22.25 -30.27 36.07
N TYR A 155 -21.94 -29.24 36.86
CA TYR A 155 -20.66 -28.55 36.84
C TYR A 155 -20.17 -28.29 38.27
N ASN A 156 -19.13 -29.02 38.68
CA ASN A 156 -18.53 -28.87 40.01
C ASN A 156 -17.30 -27.95 39.89
N PHE A 157 -17.24 -26.88 40.67
CA PHE A 157 -16.04 -26.04 40.77
C PHE A 157 -15.73 -25.73 42.23
N THR A 158 -14.45 -25.83 42.60
CA THR A 158 -13.97 -25.52 43.94
C THR A 158 -13.54 -24.06 44.02
N VAL A 159 -14.01 -23.32 45.02
CA VAL A 159 -13.53 -21.95 45.33
C VAL A 159 -12.48 -22.03 46.42
N ALA A 160 -11.31 -21.40 46.22
CA ALA A 160 -10.18 -21.51 47.14
C ALA A 160 -10.34 -20.64 48.41
N THR A 161 -10.93 -19.45 48.34
CA THR A 161 -11.12 -18.53 49.48
C THR A 161 -12.34 -17.60 49.29
N GLY A 162 -13.24 -17.52 50.28
CA GLY A 162 -14.42 -16.62 50.25
C GLY A 162 -15.20 -16.53 51.56
N THR A 163 -15.92 -15.43 51.74
CA THR A 163 -16.91 -15.21 52.80
C THR A 163 -18.29 -15.49 52.24
N VAL A 164 -19.06 -16.35 52.90
CA VAL A 164 -20.41 -16.72 52.48
C VAL A 164 -21.39 -16.43 53.62
N TYR A 165 -22.55 -15.87 53.29
CA TYR A 165 -23.66 -15.76 54.23
C TYR A 165 -24.65 -16.89 53.93
N PRO A 166 -24.65 -18.00 54.70
CA PRO A 166 -25.57 -19.08 54.46
C PRO A 166 -27.01 -18.62 54.74
N ALA A 167 -27.80 -18.54 53.66
CA ALA A 167 -29.20 -18.12 53.71
C ALA A 167 -30.14 -19.33 53.75
N LYS A 168 -31.21 -19.24 54.54
CA LYS A 168 -32.38 -20.14 54.45
C LYS A 168 -33.64 -19.37 54.08
N THR A 169 -34.54 -20.08 53.41
CA THR A 169 -35.92 -19.62 53.21
C THR A 169 -36.64 -19.50 54.55
N VAL A 170 -37.24 -18.33 54.80
CA VAL A 170 -38.21 -18.14 55.91
C VAL A 170 -39.64 -18.21 55.37
N ASN A 171 -39.86 -17.84 54.10
CA ASN A 171 -41.12 -18.01 53.38
C ASN A 171 -40.92 -18.68 52.00
N ALA A 172 -41.20 -19.98 51.89
CA ALA A 172 -40.85 -20.78 50.71
C ALA A 172 -41.64 -20.45 49.43
N THR A 173 -42.77 -19.72 49.51
CA THR A 173 -43.59 -19.36 48.34
C THR A 173 -43.09 -18.12 47.59
N ALA A 174 -42.32 -17.24 48.25
CA ALA A 174 -41.78 -16.02 47.65
C ALA A 174 -40.34 -16.17 47.14
N VAL A 175 -39.71 -17.31 47.41
CA VAL A 175 -38.28 -17.55 47.21
C VAL A 175 -38.06 -18.79 46.36
N THR A 176 -37.33 -18.65 45.26
CA THR A 176 -36.87 -19.79 44.45
C THR A 176 -35.35 -19.87 44.47
N PRO A 177 -34.76 -20.86 45.16
CA PRO A 177 -33.32 -21.12 45.10
C PRO A 177 -32.88 -21.43 43.66
N ILE A 178 -31.83 -20.77 43.17
CA ILE A 178 -31.19 -21.09 41.88
C ILE A 178 -29.93 -21.90 42.12
N LEU A 179 -29.11 -21.46 43.07
CA LEU A 179 -27.81 -22.06 43.38
C LEU A 179 -27.76 -22.43 44.86
N ASN A 180 -27.34 -23.66 45.13
CA ASN A 180 -27.02 -24.13 46.46
C ASN A 180 -25.51 -24.28 46.60
N PHE A 181 -24.99 -24.06 47.81
CA PHE A 181 -23.65 -24.46 48.20
C PHE A 181 -23.74 -25.50 49.31
N THR A 182 -22.83 -26.49 49.29
CA THR A 182 -22.66 -27.44 50.38
C THR A 182 -21.27 -27.28 50.96
N ASP A 183 -21.18 -27.10 52.28
CA ASP A 183 -19.89 -26.95 52.98
C ASP A 183 -19.21 -28.30 53.25
N SER A 184 -18.00 -28.27 53.82
CA SER A 184 -17.21 -29.47 54.14
C SER A 184 -17.82 -30.34 55.24
N THR A 185 -18.86 -29.87 55.92
CA THR A 185 -19.63 -30.64 56.91
C THR A 185 -20.88 -31.27 56.32
N GLY A 186 -21.14 -31.05 55.02
CA GLY A 186 -22.30 -31.59 54.31
C GLY A 186 -23.57 -30.76 54.46
N VAL A 187 -23.48 -29.55 55.03
CA VAL A 187 -24.65 -28.66 55.19
C VAL A 187 -24.88 -27.86 53.91
N THR A 188 -26.08 -27.98 53.34
CA THR A 188 -26.48 -27.24 52.14
C THR A 188 -27.20 -25.94 52.49
N SER A 189 -26.80 -24.83 51.88
CA SER A 189 -27.38 -23.49 52.05
C SER A 189 -27.56 -22.79 50.68
N ILE A 190 -28.39 -21.74 50.64
CA ILE A 190 -28.70 -21.02 49.39
C ILE A 190 -27.55 -20.06 49.05
N ALA A 191 -26.96 -20.21 47.87
CA ALA A 191 -25.94 -19.31 47.32
C ALA A 191 -26.53 -18.17 46.48
N ALA A 192 -27.63 -18.46 45.77
CA ALA A 192 -28.38 -17.47 45.00
C ALA A 192 -29.86 -17.87 44.90
N CYS A 193 -30.75 -16.89 44.89
CA CYS A 193 -32.18 -17.13 44.68
C CYS A 193 -32.87 -15.99 43.93
N ILE A 194 -34.01 -16.31 43.32
CA ILE A 194 -34.98 -15.33 42.86
C ILE A 194 -35.96 -15.09 44.00
N TYR A 195 -36.17 -13.82 44.29
CA TYR A 195 -37.21 -13.34 45.14
C TYR A 195 -38.33 -12.71 44.33
N SER A 196 -39.58 -13.07 44.60
CA SER A 196 -40.77 -12.54 43.91
C SER A 196 -41.67 -11.80 44.90
N PHE A 197 -41.68 -10.46 44.84
CA PHE A 197 -42.66 -9.64 45.56
C PHE A 197 -44.05 -9.72 44.89
N SER A 198 -44.06 -9.87 43.56
CA SER A 198 -45.24 -10.08 42.71
C SER A 198 -44.83 -10.66 41.35
N ALA A 199 -45.78 -10.91 40.43
CA ALA A 199 -45.48 -11.41 39.08
C ALA A 199 -44.58 -10.47 38.24
N THR A 200 -44.56 -9.17 38.56
CA THR A 200 -43.79 -8.15 37.84
C THR A 200 -42.62 -7.59 38.64
N GLN A 201 -42.51 -7.93 39.94
CA GLN A 201 -41.41 -7.50 40.82
C GLN A 201 -40.60 -8.71 41.27
N GLN A 202 -39.47 -8.92 40.58
CA GLN A 202 -38.55 -10.03 40.85
C GLN A 202 -37.12 -9.56 41.00
N GLN A 203 -36.43 -10.04 42.03
CA GLN A 203 -35.04 -9.71 42.32
C GLN A 203 -34.20 -10.99 42.37
N LEU A 204 -33.07 -11.00 41.68
CA LEU A 204 -32.06 -12.05 41.79
C LEU A 204 -31.00 -11.62 42.81
N SER A 205 -30.86 -12.34 43.92
CA SER A 205 -29.88 -12.04 44.98
C SER A 205 -28.82 -13.14 45.11
N PHE A 206 -27.56 -12.74 45.31
CA PHE A 206 -26.40 -13.62 45.54
C PHE A 206 -25.79 -13.37 46.93
N PHE A 207 -25.48 -14.42 47.69
CA PHE A 207 -25.09 -14.30 49.12
C PHE A 207 -23.60 -14.65 49.42
N TYR A 208 -22.69 -14.46 48.46
CA TYR A 208 -21.26 -14.83 48.60
C TYR A 208 -20.29 -13.74 48.09
N GLN A 209 -19.11 -13.61 48.71
CA GLN A 209 -17.99 -12.74 48.30
C GLN A 209 -16.66 -13.51 48.34
N THR A 210 -15.83 -13.40 47.30
CA THR A 210 -14.50 -14.04 47.29
C THR A 210 -13.48 -13.17 48.03
N ALA A 211 -12.67 -13.77 48.90
CA ALA A 211 -11.62 -13.08 49.64
C ALA A 211 -10.28 -13.27 48.92
N THR A 212 -9.76 -12.19 48.34
CA THR A 212 -8.41 -12.04 47.73
C THR A 212 -8.12 -12.82 46.43
N TRP A 213 -7.31 -12.18 45.58
CA TRP A 213 -7.06 -12.52 44.17
C TRP A 213 -5.77 -13.35 43.97
N ASP A 214 -5.39 -14.20 44.94
CA ASP A 214 -4.21 -15.07 44.81
C ASP A 214 -4.37 -16.37 45.62
N GLY A 215 -4.54 -17.50 44.92
CA GLY A 215 -4.61 -18.83 45.54
C GLY A 215 -4.87 -19.94 44.51
N ALA A 216 -3.90 -20.84 44.34
CA ALA A 216 -3.87 -21.91 43.35
C ALA A 216 -4.84 -23.07 43.64
N ILE A 217 -5.32 -23.77 42.60
CA ILE A 217 -6.00 -25.07 42.70
C ILE A 217 -5.11 -26.13 42.05
N SER A 218 -4.73 -27.15 42.82
CA SER A 218 -4.14 -28.40 42.33
C SER A 218 -5.26 -29.38 41.93
N ALA A 219 -5.28 -29.83 40.68
CA ALA A 219 -6.11 -30.95 40.24
C ALA A 219 -5.19 -32.16 39.97
N ASN A 220 -5.31 -33.17 40.82
CA ASN A 220 -4.68 -34.48 40.63
C ASN A 220 -5.43 -35.26 39.54
N THR A 221 -4.79 -35.44 38.38
CA THR A 221 -4.88 -36.63 37.48
C THR A 221 -3.98 -36.40 36.24
N PRO A 222 -2.74 -36.94 36.22
CA PRO A 222 -1.79 -36.77 35.12
C PRO A 222 -1.99 -37.90 34.10
N THR A 223 -2.12 -37.66 32.78
CA THR A 223 -0.98 -37.78 31.85
C THR A 223 -1.32 -37.39 30.39
N ALA A 224 -2.59 -37.09 30.06
CA ALA A 224 -2.98 -36.66 28.70
C ALA A 224 -2.76 -35.16 28.44
N PHE A 225 -2.41 -34.38 29.47
CA PHE A 225 -2.29 -32.93 29.39
C PHE A 225 -0.86 -32.44 29.08
N ALA A 226 0.17 -33.24 29.39
CA ALA A 226 1.58 -32.81 29.27
C ALA A 226 2.10 -32.78 27.81
N ALA A 227 1.58 -33.63 26.92
CA ALA A 227 1.96 -33.64 25.50
C ALA A 227 1.41 -32.43 24.72
N SER A 228 0.39 -31.74 25.26
CA SER A 228 -0.12 -30.50 24.67
C SER A 228 0.73 -29.26 25.02
N LEU A 229 1.56 -29.30 26.07
CA LEU A 229 2.24 -28.10 26.56
C LEU A 229 3.50 -27.68 25.79
N SER A 230 4.18 -28.59 25.08
CA SER A 230 5.30 -28.21 24.18
C SER A 230 4.82 -27.48 22.91
N SER A 231 3.55 -27.65 22.54
CA SER A 231 2.88 -26.88 21.48
C SER A 231 2.35 -25.52 21.95
N TYR A 232 2.40 -25.24 23.26
CA TYR A 232 1.87 -23.99 23.83
C TYR A 232 2.92 -22.90 24.08
N THR A 233 4.23 -23.21 24.15
CA THR A 233 5.24 -22.16 24.33
C THR A 233 5.38 -21.25 23.10
N ASN A 234 5.12 -21.77 21.90
CA ASN A 234 5.02 -20.97 20.67
C ASN A 234 3.65 -20.29 20.49
N ALA A 235 2.61 -20.75 21.19
CA ALA A 235 1.28 -20.11 21.20
C ALA A 235 1.13 -19.02 22.28
N VAL A 236 2.06 -18.93 23.25
CA VAL A 236 2.01 -17.96 24.35
C VAL A 236 2.44 -16.56 23.93
N LEU A 237 3.19 -16.38 22.84
CA LEU A 237 3.33 -15.07 22.20
C LEU A 237 2.02 -14.59 21.56
N ILE A 238 1.16 -15.51 21.11
CA ILE A 238 -0.12 -15.20 20.46
C ILE A 238 -1.24 -14.96 21.50
N ASN A 239 -1.17 -15.58 22.68
CA ASN A 239 -2.25 -15.51 23.68
C ASN A 239 -2.09 -14.42 24.78
N TRP A 240 -0.98 -13.69 24.81
CA TRP A 240 -0.85 -12.51 25.70
C TRP A 240 -1.55 -11.25 25.14
N LEU A 241 -2.02 -11.30 23.90
CA LEU A 241 -2.73 -10.22 23.21
C LEU A 241 -4.25 -10.14 23.55
N SER A 242 -4.80 -11.05 24.37
CA SER A 242 -6.27 -11.26 24.44
C SER A 242 -6.96 -10.82 25.74
N ASN A 243 -6.32 -10.08 26.66
CA ASN A 243 -6.97 -9.64 27.92
C ASN A 243 -7.15 -8.12 28.08
N GLY A 244 -7.20 -7.36 26.99
CA GLY A 244 -7.71 -5.98 26.98
C GLY A 244 -8.33 -5.63 25.63
N THR A 245 -9.59 -5.17 25.61
CA THR A 245 -10.31 -4.32 24.61
C THR A 245 -10.04 -4.36 23.09
N TYR A 246 -9.28 -5.31 22.54
CA TYR A 246 -8.82 -5.30 21.15
C TYR A 246 -8.86 -6.69 20.49
N ALA A 247 -9.89 -7.50 20.78
CA ALA A 247 -10.03 -8.82 20.16
C ALA A 247 -10.62 -8.72 18.75
N LEU A 248 -9.87 -9.20 17.75
CA LEU A 248 -10.35 -9.37 16.38
C LEU A 248 -11.23 -10.64 16.30
N THR A 249 -12.47 -10.49 15.87
CA THR A 249 -13.34 -11.61 15.47
C THR A 249 -13.50 -11.60 13.96
N ALA A 250 -13.72 -12.77 13.34
CA ALA A 250 -14.12 -12.84 11.93
C ALA A 250 -15.21 -11.80 11.61
N PRO A 251 -15.25 -11.29 10.36
CA PRO A 251 -16.36 -10.44 9.93
C PRO A 251 -17.71 -11.07 10.31
N PRO A 252 -18.65 -10.29 10.87
CA PRO A 252 -19.97 -10.83 11.18
C PRO A 252 -20.64 -11.34 9.90
N PRO A 253 -21.46 -12.41 9.97
CA PRO A 253 -22.21 -12.87 8.81
C PRO A 253 -23.04 -11.71 8.25
N PRO A 254 -22.96 -11.45 6.93
CA PRO A 254 -23.48 -10.21 6.35
C PRO A 254 -25.02 -10.12 6.49
N ALA A 255 -25.58 -8.91 6.45
CA ALA A 255 -27.04 -8.66 6.38
C ALA A 255 -27.55 -8.78 4.91
N PRO A 256 -28.84 -9.00 4.63
CA PRO A 256 -29.31 -9.23 3.25
C PRO A 256 -29.02 -8.02 2.35
N VAL A 257 -28.33 -8.23 1.22
CA VAL A 257 -28.09 -7.17 0.23
C VAL A 257 -29.32 -7.03 -0.65
N VAL A 258 -29.96 -5.87 -0.61
CA VAL A 258 -31.01 -5.48 -1.57
C VAL A 258 -30.33 -4.83 -2.77
N THR A 259 -30.78 -5.18 -3.98
CA THR A 259 -30.30 -4.53 -5.20
C THR A 259 -30.53 -3.03 -5.13
N HIS A 260 -29.47 -2.24 -5.30
CA HIS A 260 -29.53 -0.79 -5.26
C HIS A 260 -28.45 -0.15 -6.14
N THR A 261 -28.58 1.15 -6.38
CA THR A 261 -27.57 1.95 -7.09
C THR A 261 -26.70 2.69 -6.10
N ALA A 262 -25.41 2.78 -6.37
CA ALA A 262 -24.45 3.51 -5.57
C ALA A 262 -23.50 4.32 -6.46
N ILE A 263 -23.03 5.45 -5.96
CA ILE A 263 -22.00 6.26 -6.62
C ILE A 263 -20.70 6.08 -5.84
N VAL A 264 -19.60 5.81 -6.54
CA VAL A 264 -18.28 5.62 -5.91
C VAL A 264 -17.23 6.44 -6.64
N GLN A 265 -16.49 7.27 -5.90
CA GLN A 265 -15.36 8.02 -6.45
C GLN A 265 -14.14 7.11 -6.68
N THR A 266 -13.41 7.30 -7.79
CA THR A 266 -12.10 6.66 -8.00
C THR A 266 -11.06 7.32 -7.09
N ARG A 267 -10.91 6.80 -5.88
CA ARG A 267 -9.89 7.21 -4.91
C ARG A 267 -9.57 6.02 -4.03
N ALA A 268 -8.34 5.91 -3.54
CA ALA A 268 -7.96 4.87 -2.60
C ALA A 268 -7.87 5.39 -1.16
N LEU A 269 -8.16 4.53 -0.20
CA LEU A 269 -7.84 4.75 1.21
C LEU A 269 -6.70 3.80 1.60
N ILE A 270 -5.60 4.34 2.12
CA ILE A 270 -4.58 3.58 2.83
C ILE A 270 -4.81 3.75 4.32
N LEU A 271 -5.00 2.63 5.03
CA LEU A 271 -4.97 2.57 6.49
C LEU A 271 -3.58 2.11 6.92
N SER A 272 -2.92 2.92 7.74
CA SER A 272 -1.54 2.70 8.19
C SER A 272 -1.43 2.67 9.71
N THR A 273 -0.46 1.94 10.24
CA THR A 273 -0.06 1.97 11.65
C THR A 273 0.96 3.08 11.94
N GLY A 274 1.41 3.83 10.92
CA GLY A 274 2.33 4.96 11.06
C GLY A 274 3.78 4.55 11.24
N ASP A 275 4.14 3.35 10.81
CA ASP A 275 5.48 2.74 10.88
C ASP A 275 6.21 2.72 9.51
N GLY A 276 5.69 3.46 8.52
CA GLY A 276 6.25 3.51 7.15
C GLY A 276 5.71 2.43 6.21
N THR A 277 4.85 1.52 6.68
CA THR A 277 4.24 0.48 5.83
C THR A 277 3.35 1.04 4.70
N ASP A 278 2.88 2.27 4.82
CA ASP A 278 2.08 2.96 3.80
C ASP A 278 2.85 3.44 2.57
N GLU A 279 4.19 3.50 2.64
CA GLU A 279 5.01 3.96 1.51
C GLU A 279 4.86 3.06 0.27
N TYR A 280 4.89 1.74 0.46
CA TYR A 280 4.73 0.77 -0.63
C TYR A 280 3.39 0.90 -1.38
N PRO A 281 2.21 0.81 -0.72
CA PRO A 281 0.96 0.97 -1.43
C PRO A 281 0.82 2.38 -2.01
N ALA A 282 1.34 3.41 -1.36
CA ALA A 282 1.37 4.76 -1.93
C ALA A 282 2.17 4.83 -3.24
N HIS A 283 3.34 4.18 -3.33
CA HIS A 283 4.12 4.12 -4.57
C HIS A 283 3.34 3.48 -5.73
N ILE A 284 2.62 2.39 -5.49
CA ILE A 284 1.78 1.75 -6.52
C ILE A 284 0.66 2.68 -6.98
N LEU A 285 -0.04 3.32 -6.04
CA LEU A 285 -1.12 4.27 -6.39
C LEU A 285 -0.58 5.45 -7.19
N GLN A 286 0.56 6.01 -6.78
CA GLN A 286 1.24 7.08 -7.50
C GLN A 286 1.68 6.63 -8.89
N ALA A 287 2.24 5.44 -9.06
CA ALA A 287 2.67 4.89 -10.34
C ALA A 287 1.56 4.94 -11.40
N TYR A 288 0.34 4.56 -11.00
CA TYR A 288 -0.84 4.60 -11.86
C TYR A 288 -1.50 5.98 -11.97
N GLY A 289 -1.18 6.93 -11.07
CA GLY A 289 -1.84 8.24 -11.00
C GLY A 289 -3.18 8.21 -10.27
N LEU A 290 -3.45 7.18 -9.45
CA LEU A 290 -4.67 7.09 -8.66
C LEU A 290 -4.52 7.89 -7.36
N ASP A 291 -5.44 8.83 -7.18
CA ASP A 291 -5.55 9.67 -6.01
C ASP A 291 -5.89 8.88 -4.74
N TYR A 292 -5.33 9.26 -3.58
CA TYR A 292 -5.49 8.51 -2.35
C TYR A 292 -5.41 9.36 -1.08
N ASP A 293 -5.98 8.85 0.01
CA ASP A 293 -5.81 9.37 1.37
C ASP A 293 -5.07 8.34 2.24
N ILE A 294 -4.21 8.81 3.13
CA ILE A 294 -3.62 7.98 4.20
C ILE A 294 -4.29 8.35 5.52
N VAL A 295 -4.81 7.35 6.22
CA VAL A 295 -5.31 7.48 7.59
C VAL A 295 -4.42 6.65 8.49
N VAL A 296 -3.71 7.32 9.40
CA VAL A 296 -2.82 6.69 10.38
C VAL A 296 -3.61 6.34 11.64
N ALA A 297 -3.71 5.05 11.94
CA ALA A 297 -4.31 4.46 13.12
C ALA A 297 -3.20 3.80 13.96
N ASN A 298 -2.74 4.45 15.03
CA ASN A 298 -1.67 3.96 15.89
C ASN A 298 -2.08 4.05 17.37
N ALA A 299 -1.20 3.64 18.29
CA ALA A 299 -1.51 3.67 19.72
C ALA A 299 -1.87 5.07 20.28
N SER A 300 -1.56 6.12 19.52
CA SER A 300 -1.80 7.54 19.82
C SER A 300 -2.88 8.18 18.91
N GLY A 301 -3.37 7.47 17.87
CA GLY A 301 -4.05 8.06 16.71
C GLY A 301 -5.16 7.18 16.11
N LEU A 302 -6.26 7.83 15.72
CA LEU A 302 -7.66 7.35 15.67
C LEU A 302 -8.28 7.05 17.05
N VAL A 303 -8.32 8.08 17.90
CA VAL A 303 -9.16 8.08 19.11
C VAL A 303 -10.63 8.02 18.68
N ASN A 304 -11.29 6.87 18.88
CA ASN A 304 -12.74 6.63 18.76
C ASN A 304 -13.48 7.48 17.68
N THR A 305 -12.91 7.62 16.48
CA THR A 305 -13.41 8.52 15.42
C THR A 305 -13.79 7.73 14.18
N PRO A 306 -14.98 7.96 13.59
CA PRO A 306 -15.41 7.24 12.39
C PRO A 306 -14.43 7.36 11.23
N LEU A 307 -14.31 6.29 10.46
CA LEU A 307 -13.49 6.31 9.24
C LEU A 307 -14.20 7.20 8.19
N PRO A 308 -13.47 8.07 7.48
CA PRO A 308 -14.07 9.04 6.55
C PRO A 308 -14.42 8.41 5.19
N LEU A 309 -15.22 7.34 5.19
CA LEU A 309 -15.47 6.48 4.02
C LEU A 309 -16.43 7.07 2.97
N GLU A 310 -17.24 8.06 3.35
CA GLU A 310 -18.33 8.57 2.51
C GLU A 310 -18.20 10.09 2.32
N VAL A 311 -18.55 10.57 1.12
CA VAL A 311 -18.70 12.00 0.82
C VAL A 311 -20.10 12.45 1.22
N VAL A 312 -21.11 11.67 0.83
CA VAL A 312 -22.51 11.82 1.25
C VAL A 312 -22.95 10.46 1.77
N GLN A 313 -23.36 10.42 3.04
CA GLN A 313 -23.72 9.19 3.73
C GLN A 313 -24.78 8.39 2.95
N ASN A 314 -24.52 7.10 2.70
CA ASN A 314 -25.36 6.18 1.93
C ASN A 314 -25.67 6.61 0.48
N VAL A 315 -24.96 7.58 -0.08
CA VAL A 315 -25.19 8.07 -1.47
C VAL A 315 -23.90 8.00 -2.28
N THR A 316 -22.80 8.52 -1.75
CA THR A 316 -21.53 8.61 -2.47
C THR A 316 -20.38 8.11 -1.61
N GLY A 317 -19.88 6.93 -1.97
CA GLY A 317 -18.69 6.35 -1.39
C GLY A 317 -17.46 7.11 -1.86
N LYS A 318 -16.58 7.49 -0.92
CA LYS A 318 -15.38 8.29 -1.22
C LYS A 318 -14.27 7.46 -1.86
N TYR A 319 -14.21 6.17 -1.59
CA TYR A 319 -13.11 5.30 -2.00
C TYR A 319 -13.58 4.12 -2.84
N SER A 320 -12.94 3.87 -3.97
CA SER A 320 -13.14 2.69 -4.82
C SER A 320 -12.28 1.50 -4.43
N LEU A 321 -11.28 1.71 -3.55
CA LEU A 321 -10.31 0.74 -3.07
C LEU A 321 -9.92 1.09 -1.62
N ILE A 322 -9.75 0.06 -0.77
CA ILE A 322 -9.19 0.20 0.58
C ILE A 322 -7.96 -0.71 0.69
N VAL A 323 -6.84 -0.17 1.18
CA VAL A 323 -5.60 -0.89 1.45
C VAL A 323 -5.27 -0.80 2.93
N LEU A 324 -5.07 -1.95 3.57
CA LEU A 324 -4.46 -2.05 4.90
C LEU A 324 -2.96 -2.27 4.70
N ALA A 325 -2.16 -1.27 5.04
CA ALA A 325 -0.71 -1.29 4.86
C ALA A 325 -0.02 -2.34 5.77
N SER A 326 -0.66 -2.62 6.91
CA SER A 326 -0.31 -3.70 7.83
C SER A 326 -1.59 -4.45 8.17
N GLY A 327 -1.66 -5.75 7.84
CA GLY A 327 -2.89 -6.52 7.63
C GLY A 327 -4.00 -6.22 8.63
N GLN A 328 -3.98 -6.87 9.79
CA GLN A 328 -4.99 -6.68 10.85
C GLN A 328 -4.87 -5.33 11.59
N MET A 329 -4.18 -4.35 10.99
CA MET A 329 -3.84 -3.07 11.58
C MET A 329 -3.13 -3.24 12.92
N ILE A 330 -2.24 -4.23 13.03
CA ILE A 330 -1.53 -4.53 14.28
C ILE A 330 -0.41 -3.51 14.47
N GLY A 331 -0.51 -2.71 15.53
CA GLY A 331 0.49 -1.71 15.90
C GLY A 331 1.01 -1.91 17.33
N GLY A 332 2.23 -1.42 17.58
CA GLY A 332 2.84 -1.44 18.91
C GLY A 332 2.26 -0.36 19.84
N PHE A 333 1.94 -0.73 21.06
CA PHE A 333 1.47 0.17 22.12
C PHE A 333 2.57 0.48 23.14
N PRO A 334 2.54 1.64 23.82
CA PRO A 334 3.57 2.04 24.80
C PRO A 334 3.82 1.04 25.94
N ASN A 335 2.86 0.16 26.20
CA ASN A 335 2.97 -0.92 27.19
C ASN A 335 3.69 -2.18 26.67
N GLY A 336 4.24 -2.15 25.45
CA GLY A 336 4.93 -3.27 24.80
C GLY A 336 4.00 -4.30 24.15
N SER A 337 2.68 -4.08 24.11
CA SER A 337 1.73 -4.98 23.43
C SER A 337 1.55 -4.63 21.95
N TYR A 338 1.23 -5.62 21.12
CA TYR A 338 0.94 -5.46 19.69
C TYR A 338 -0.51 -5.85 19.39
N LEU A 339 -1.39 -4.86 19.24
CA LEU A 339 -2.83 -5.07 19.10
C LEU A 339 -3.34 -4.38 17.84
N THR A 340 -4.54 -4.77 17.38
CA THR A 340 -5.21 -4.00 16.31
C THR A 340 -5.42 -2.56 16.77
N THR A 341 -5.09 -1.61 15.91
CA THR A 341 -5.25 -0.17 16.16
C THR A 341 -6.65 0.33 15.78
N LEU A 342 -7.47 -0.52 15.16
CA LEU A 342 -8.87 -0.22 14.84
C LEU A 342 -9.83 -0.86 15.85
N TYR A 343 -10.86 -0.11 16.24
CA TYR A 343 -11.96 -0.62 17.04
C TYR A 343 -12.84 -1.59 16.24
N SER A 344 -13.51 -2.51 16.93
CA SER A 344 -14.43 -3.49 16.31
C SER A 344 -15.55 -2.84 15.48
N TRP A 345 -16.02 -1.67 15.89
CA TRP A 345 -17.02 -0.92 15.12
C TRP A 345 -16.43 -0.22 13.89
N GLN A 346 -15.14 0.14 13.88
CA GLN A 346 -14.46 0.67 12.68
C GLN A 346 -14.26 -0.44 11.65
N TRP A 347 -13.89 -1.65 12.09
CA TRP A 347 -13.91 -2.84 11.24
C TRP A 347 -15.29 -3.09 10.63
N LYS A 348 -16.36 -2.98 11.43
CA LYS A 348 -17.74 -3.08 10.94
C LYS A 348 -18.07 -1.97 9.92
N GLN A 349 -17.56 -0.75 10.09
CA GLN A 349 -17.73 0.31 9.08
C GLN A 349 -17.09 -0.07 7.75
N LEU A 350 -15.87 -0.61 7.76
CA LEU A 350 -15.21 -1.10 6.55
C LEU A 350 -16.05 -2.17 5.85
N TYR A 351 -16.53 -3.17 6.60
CA TYR A 351 -17.32 -4.27 6.02
C TYR A 351 -18.66 -3.80 5.46
N ASN A 352 -19.36 -2.91 6.17
CA ASN A 352 -20.60 -2.31 5.67
C ASN A 352 -20.36 -1.51 4.39
N TYR A 353 -19.25 -0.77 4.33
CA TYR A 353 -18.87 0.00 3.16
C TYR A 353 -18.60 -0.89 1.94
N GLN A 354 -17.91 -2.03 2.12
CA GLN A 354 -17.71 -3.01 1.06
C GLN A 354 -19.04 -3.55 0.53
N GLN A 355 -19.95 -3.95 1.43
CA GLN A 355 -21.24 -4.55 1.06
C GLN A 355 -22.16 -3.56 0.34
N TYR A 356 -22.18 -2.30 0.77
CA TYR A 356 -23.03 -1.26 0.19
C TYR A 356 -22.46 -0.76 -1.15
N TYR A 357 -21.18 -0.39 -1.21
CA TYR A 357 -20.58 0.24 -2.40
C TYR A 357 -19.89 -0.74 -3.35
N GLY A 358 -19.79 -2.03 -2.99
CA GLY A 358 -19.09 -3.04 -3.79
C GLY A 358 -17.58 -2.81 -3.84
N VAL A 359 -16.99 -2.31 -2.76
CA VAL A 359 -15.56 -1.93 -2.68
C VAL A 359 -14.72 -3.10 -2.18
N ARG A 360 -13.56 -3.29 -2.81
CA ARG A 360 -12.60 -4.35 -2.47
C ARG A 360 -11.55 -3.85 -1.47
N LEU A 361 -11.13 -4.75 -0.59
CA LEU A 361 -10.12 -4.50 0.42
C LEU A 361 -8.85 -5.31 0.11
N VAL A 362 -7.69 -4.69 0.25
CA VAL A 362 -6.38 -5.34 0.14
C VAL A 362 -5.70 -5.28 1.51
N ALA A 363 -5.15 -6.40 1.98
CA ALA A 363 -4.41 -6.46 3.24
C ALA A 363 -2.98 -6.95 2.98
N ILE A 364 -2.00 -6.10 3.24
CA ILE A 364 -0.57 -6.41 3.10
C ILE A 364 -0.04 -6.88 4.44
N ASN A 365 0.92 -7.80 4.47
CA ASN A 365 1.47 -8.34 5.73
C ASN A 365 0.40 -8.90 6.67
N ASP A 366 -0.54 -9.68 6.13
CA ASP A 366 -1.63 -10.30 6.88
C ASP A 366 -1.21 -11.69 7.43
N LEU A 367 -1.95 -12.19 8.43
CA LEU A 367 -1.69 -13.49 9.05
C LEU A 367 -2.79 -14.49 8.65
N PRO A 368 -2.45 -15.63 8.02
CA PRO A 368 -3.40 -16.64 7.57
C PRO A 368 -4.03 -17.39 8.77
N THR A 369 -5.01 -16.81 9.46
CA THR A 369 -5.62 -17.42 10.66
C THR A 369 -7.08 -17.80 10.44
N ALA A 370 -7.43 -19.03 10.81
CA ALA A 370 -8.77 -19.58 10.62
C ALA A 370 -9.86 -18.75 11.30
N SER A 371 -9.57 -18.20 12.49
CA SER A 371 -10.51 -17.37 13.25
C SER A 371 -10.82 -16.01 12.60
N LEU A 372 -9.97 -15.51 11.71
CA LEU A 372 -10.15 -14.24 11.03
C LEU A 372 -10.73 -14.42 9.63
N PHE A 373 -10.44 -15.55 8.99
CA PHE A 373 -10.97 -15.93 7.69
C PHE A 373 -12.19 -16.85 7.75
N ALA A 374 -12.95 -16.84 8.85
CA ALA A 374 -14.16 -17.65 9.02
C ALA A 374 -13.97 -19.15 8.65
N ASN A 375 -12.83 -19.73 9.02
CA ASN A 375 -12.38 -21.10 8.68
C ASN A 375 -12.27 -21.40 7.18
N GLN A 376 -12.18 -20.39 6.30
CA GLN A 376 -11.96 -20.58 4.86
C GLN A 376 -10.48 -20.76 4.51
N LEU A 377 -9.58 -20.22 5.33
CA LEU A 377 -8.12 -20.28 5.17
C LEU A 377 -7.44 -20.32 6.55
N SER A 378 -6.35 -21.09 6.68
CA SER A 378 -5.53 -21.18 7.90
C SER A 378 -4.04 -21.14 7.58
N SER A 379 -3.16 -21.19 8.58
CA SER A 379 -1.72 -21.28 8.37
C SER A 379 -1.30 -22.72 8.10
N VAL A 380 -0.20 -22.90 7.35
CA VAL A 380 0.47 -24.21 7.16
C VAL A 380 1.24 -24.63 8.43
N GLY A 381 1.42 -23.71 9.40
CA GLY A 381 2.16 -23.95 10.64
C GLY A 381 2.67 -22.64 11.25
N SER A 382 3.85 -22.70 11.90
CA SER A 382 4.62 -21.51 12.34
C SER A 382 5.19 -20.73 11.16
N ALA A 383 5.65 -19.49 11.40
CA ALA A 383 6.34 -18.68 10.41
C ALA A 383 7.46 -19.48 9.70
N VAL A 384 7.52 -19.39 8.37
CA VAL A 384 8.36 -20.30 7.56
C VAL A 384 9.79 -19.78 7.39
N SER A 385 9.99 -18.46 7.41
CA SER A 385 11.33 -17.88 7.36
C SER A 385 11.30 -16.42 7.78
N CYS A 386 12.17 -16.03 8.71
CA CYS A 386 12.37 -14.62 9.11
C CYS A 386 13.69 -14.04 8.55
N ASN A 387 14.34 -14.78 7.62
CA ASN A 387 15.68 -14.48 7.10
C ASN A 387 16.11 -15.33 5.87
N SER A 388 15.23 -16.12 5.24
CA SER A 388 15.58 -16.91 4.05
C SER A 388 14.80 -16.49 2.82
N GLN A 389 15.52 -16.31 1.71
CA GLN A 389 14.95 -16.02 0.40
C GLN A 389 14.02 -17.18 0.00
N THR A 390 12.73 -16.90 -0.05
CA THR A 390 11.69 -17.87 -0.45
C THR A 390 11.14 -17.39 -1.77
N SER A 391 11.13 -18.22 -2.81
CA SER A 391 10.58 -17.79 -4.10
C SER A 391 9.06 -17.58 -4.01
N LEU A 392 8.53 -16.53 -4.65
CA LEU A 392 7.12 -16.41 -4.99
C LEU A 392 6.94 -16.88 -6.42
N TYR A 393 5.86 -17.60 -6.70
CA TYR A 393 5.49 -17.91 -8.08
C TYR A 393 4.00 -17.71 -8.32
N VAL A 394 3.70 -17.39 -9.58
CA VAL A 394 2.36 -17.44 -10.16
C VAL A 394 2.28 -18.60 -11.15
N SER A 395 1.17 -19.34 -11.12
CA SER A 395 0.86 -20.41 -12.07
C SER A 395 -0.62 -20.35 -12.47
N PRO A 396 -0.98 -20.57 -13.76
CA PRO A 396 -2.37 -20.61 -14.22
C PRO A 396 -3.22 -21.63 -13.46
N ALA A 397 -2.61 -22.75 -13.04
CA ALA A 397 -3.28 -23.82 -12.30
C ALA A 397 -3.88 -23.35 -10.96
N ASN A 398 -3.46 -22.19 -10.45
CA ASN A 398 -3.95 -21.59 -9.21
C ASN A 398 -5.13 -20.62 -9.44
N GLY A 399 -5.72 -20.55 -10.64
CA GLY A 399 -6.77 -19.56 -10.94
C GLY A 399 -6.23 -18.13 -11.08
N SER A 400 -4.92 -17.97 -11.26
CA SER A 400 -4.23 -16.67 -11.24
C SER A 400 -4.44 -15.82 -12.49
N LEU A 401 -4.90 -16.40 -13.60
CA LEU A 401 -5.12 -15.70 -14.89
C LEU A 401 -6.09 -14.51 -14.75
N GLN A 402 -7.06 -14.63 -13.85
CA GLN A 402 -8.01 -13.55 -13.56
C GLN A 402 -7.36 -12.31 -12.94
N PHE A 403 -6.16 -12.44 -12.36
CA PHE A 403 -5.38 -11.35 -11.77
C PHE A 403 -4.25 -10.91 -12.71
N THR A 404 -3.56 -11.85 -13.35
CA THR A 404 -2.41 -11.54 -14.22
C THR A 404 -2.82 -10.88 -15.53
N ASN A 405 -3.93 -11.28 -16.15
CA ASN A 405 -4.37 -10.69 -17.43
C ASN A 405 -4.67 -9.18 -17.29
N PRO A 406 -5.51 -8.72 -16.33
CA PRO A 406 -5.69 -7.29 -16.10
C PRO A 406 -4.39 -6.56 -15.72
N ALA A 407 -3.52 -7.22 -14.95
CA ALA A 407 -2.19 -6.70 -14.61
C ALA A 407 -1.19 -6.71 -15.79
N GLY A 408 -1.55 -7.25 -16.95
CA GLY A 408 -0.65 -7.41 -18.09
C GLY A 408 0.59 -8.26 -17.76
N MET A 409 0.49 -9.11 -16.75
CA MET A 409 1.57 -9.98 -16.29
C MET A 409 1.49 -11.33 -17.01
N LYS A 410 2.65 -11.97 -17.23
CA LYS A 410 2.70 -13.33 -17.75
C LYS A 410 2.10 -14.31 -16.75
N ALA A 411 1.59 -15.43 -17.24
CA ALA A 411 0.93 -16.40 -16.39
C ALA A 411 1.88 -17.24 -15.54
N ASN A 412 3.17 -17.32 -15.93
CA ASN A 412 4.20 -18.07 -15.23
C ASN A 412 5.44 -17.18 -15.04
N TRP A 413 5.77 -16.87 -13.79
CA TRP A 413 7.00 -16.18 -13.41
C TRP A 413 7.32 -16.49 -11.95
N SER A 414 8.56 -16.22 -11.55
CA SER A 414 9.03 -16.36 -10.17
C SER A 414 9.80 -15.11 -9.75
N LEU A 415 9.58 -14.70 -8.50
CA LEU A 415 10.32 -13.64 -7.81
C LEU A 415 10.81 -14.14 -6.45
N ILE A 416 11.52 -13.31 -5.70
CA ILE A 416 11.95 -13.64 -4.34
C ILE A 416 11.04 -12.91 -3.36
N ALA A 417 10.30 -13.64 -2.52
CA ALA A 417 9.51 -13.09 -1.42
C ALA A 417 10.44 -12.39 -0.43
N GLY A 418 10.09 -11.17 -0.02
CA GLY A 418 10.86 -10.45 0.98
C GLY A 418 12.29 -10.17 0.55
N ASP A 419 12.54 -10.01 -0.76
CA ASP A 419 13.82 -9.54 -1.24
C ASP A 419 14.09 -8.19 -0.56
N GLY A 420 15.10 -8.13 0.31
CA GLY A 420 15.26 -7.10 1.34
C GLY A 420 14.17 -7.19 2.43
N ILE A 421 14.47 -7.70 3.59
CA ILE A 421 13.62 -7.42 4.75
C ILE A 421 14.67 -7.07 5.79
N ALA A 422 14.54 -5.90 6.42
CA ALA A 422 15.36 -5.60 7.59
C ALA A 422 15.13 -6.73 8.61
N ASP A 423 16.22 -7.31 9.12
CA ASP A 423 16.26 -8.48 10.01
C ASP A 423 14.97 -8.70 10.83
N GLY A 424 14.24 -9.79 10.57
CA GLY A 424 13.23 -10.33 11.48
C GLY A 424 11.76 -10.38 11.02
N SER A 425 11.37 -9.89 9.84
CA SER A 425 9.97 -10.04 9.36
C SER A 425 9.79 -11.37 8.62
N CYS A 426 8.68 -12.07 8.88
CA CYS A 426 8.52 -13.46 8.47
C CYS A 426 7.44 -13.69 7.41
N ASN A 427 7.63 -14.72 6.58
CA ASN A 427 6.62 -15.22 5.65
C ASN A 427 5.68 -16.23 6.34
N PHE A 428 4.38 -16.15 6.05
CA PHE A 428 3.35 -17.01 6.64
C PHE A 428 2.54 -17.75 5.56
N PRO A 429 2.98 -18.92 5.09
CA PRO A 429 2.22 -19.68 4.10
C PRO A 429 0.83 -20.08 4.61
N GLY A 430 -0.19 -19.83 3.78
CA GLY A 430 -1.58 -20.20 4.03
C GLY A 430 -1.97 -21.54 3.41
N THR A 431 -2.91 -22.23 4.04
CA THR A 431 -3.60 -23.43 3.58
C THR A 431 -5.05 -23.05 3.27
N ILE A 432 -5.50 -23.30 2.04
CA ILE A 432 -6.90 -23.12 1.67
C ILE A 432 -7.71 -24.27 2.27
N ILE A 433 -8.73 -23.92 3.08
CA ILE A 433 -9.68 -24.89 3.65
C ILE A 433 -10.91 -25.00 2.75
N ASN A 434 -11.39 -23.88 2.21
CA ASN A 434 -12.55 -23.84 1.32
C ASN A 434 -12.21 -23.16 -0.03
N SER A 435 -11.98 -23.97 -1.06
CA SER A 435 -11.66 -23.51 -2.41
C SER A 435 -12.83 -22.86 -3.17
N THR A 436 -14.06 -22.95 -2.65
CA THR A 436 -15.21 -22.24 -3.25
C THR A 436 -15.27 -20.77 -2.86
N SER A 437 -14.65 -20.40 -1.74
CA SER A 437 -14.65 -19.03 -1.20
C SER A 437 -13.25 -18.41 -1.18
N VAL A 438 -12.21 -19.17 -1.52
CA VAL A 438 -10.83 -18.68 -1.54
C VAL A 438 -10.20 -19.01 -2.88
N THR A 439 -9.63 -18.00 -3.51
CA THR A 439 -8.90 -18.14 -4.76
C THR A 439 -7.43 -17.75 -4.57
N PRO A 440 -6.47 -18.66 -4.82
CA PRO A 440 -5.07 -18.34 -4.67
C PRO A 440 -4.62 -17.33 -5.73
N VAL A 441 -3.77 -16.39 -5.33
CA VAL A 441 -3.15 -15.37 -6.20
C VAL A 441 -1.66 -15.70 -6.41
N LEU A 442 -0.95 -15.95 -5.30
CA LEU A 442 0.48 -16.25 -5.26
C LEU A 442 0.73 -17.48 -4.39
N SER A 443 1.81 -18.21 -4.66
CA SER A 443 2.26 -19.34 -3.83
C SER A 443 3.75 -19.19 -3.49
N PHE A 444 4.14 -19.73 -2.33
CA PHE A 444 5.54 -19.86 -1.95
C PHE A 444 6.15 -21.11 -2.62
N GLY A 445 7.31 -20.92 -3.25
CA GLY A 445 8.18 -21.93 -3.84
C GLY A 445 8.74 -22.90 -2.81
N THR A 446 8.97 -24.15 -3.21
CA THR A 446 9.70 -25.12 -2.39
C THR A 446 11.19 -24.82 -2.46
N THR A 447 11.78 -24.25 -1.42
CA THR A 447 13.25 -24.25 -1.29
C THR A 447 13.70 -25.70 -1.10
N ALA A 448 14.77 -26.12 -1.79
CA ALA A 448 15.31 -27.47 -1.69
C ALA A 448 15.47 -27.90 -0.22
N GLY A 449 14.67 -28.86 0.23
CA GLY A 449 14.68 -29.38 1.60
C GLY A 449 13.54 -28.91 2.53
N SER A 450 12.56 -28.11 2.08
CA SER A 450 11.39 -27.73 2.90
C SER A 450 10.06 -28.07 2.20
N ASN A 451 9.13 -28.70 2.94
CA ASN A 451 7.78 -29.08 2.48
C ASN A 451 6.78 -27.89 2.47
N ASN A 452 7.25 -26.65 2.36
CA ASN A 452 6.45 -25.46 2.67
C ASN A 452 5.78 -24.85 1.43
N SER A 453 5.07 -25.67 0.67
CA SER A 453 4.20 -25.25 -0.42
C SER A 453 2.88 -24.74 0.15
N GLY A 454 2.75 -23.42 0.34
CA GLY A 454 1.52 -22.78 0.76
C GLY A 454 1.21 -21.52 -0.05
N VAL A 455 0.01 -21.00 0.11
CA VAL A 455 -0.45 -19.79 -0.56
C VAL A 455 0.24 -18.58 0.07
N ALA A 456 0.81 -17.72 -0.76
CA ALA A 456 1.48 -16.48 -0.36
C ALA A 456 0.55 -15.26 -0.44
N ALA A 457 -0.46 -15.32 -1.32
CA ALA A 457 -1.54 -14.36 -1.36
C ALA A 457 -2.82 -15.03 -1.89
N ALA A 458 -3.97 -14.63 -1.36
CA ALA A 458 -5.28 -15.16 -1.76
C ALA A 458 -6.35 -14.07 -1.77
N VAL A 459 -7.36 -14.24 -2.61
CA VAL A 459 -8.65 -13.56 -2.47
C VAL A 459 -9.57 -14.43 -1.61
N ILE A 460 -10.14 -13.84 -0.59
CA ILE A 460 -11.13 -14.44 0.32
C ILE A 460 -12.47 -13.75 0.07
N ASP A 461 -13.49 -14.54 -0.25
CA ASP A 461 -14.88 -14.12 -0.43
C ASP A 461 -15.71 -14.50 0.80
N PHE A 462 -16.10 -13.49 1.57
CA PHE A 462 -16.95 -13.64 2.75
C PHE A 462 -18.44 -13.64 2.40
N GLY A 463 -18.77 -13.55 1.11
CA GLY A 463 -20.11 -13.42 0.56
C GLY A 463 -20.60 -11.97 0.53
N ARG A 464 -21.64 -11.73 -0.30
CA ARG A 464 -22.39 -10.46 -0.38
C ARG A 464 -21.50 -9.24 -0.65
N ASN A 465 -20.60 -9.36 -1.65
CA ASN A 465 -19.64 -8.34 -2.09
C ASN A 465 -18.54 -7.99 -1.08
N GLN A 466 -18.42 -8.71 0.03
CA GLN A 466 -17.30 -8.57 0.95
C GLN A 466 -16.14 -9.46 0.49
N GLN A 467 -15.16 -8.84 -0.18
CA GLN A 467 -13.98 -9.53 -0.70
C GLN A 467 -12.68 -8.87 -0.20
N GLN A 468 -11.70 -9.70 0.15
CA GLN A 468 -10.38 -9.26 0.62
C GLN A 468 -9.27 -9.99 -0.13
N MET A 469 -8.28 -9.27 -0.65
CA MET A 469 -7.03 -9.88 -1.12
C MET A 469 -5.96 -9.72 -0.03
N SER A 470 -5.53 -10.83 0.58
CA SER A 470 -4.51 -10.84 1.63
C SER A 470 -3.17 -11.33 1.09
N PHE A 471 -2.09 -10.65 1.46
CA PHE A 471 -0.71 -11.05 1.24
C PHE A 471 -0.09 -11.47 2.56
N PHE A 472 0.46 -12.69 2.63
CA PHE A 472 0.99 -13.28 3.85
C PHE A 472 2.51 -13.16 3.97
N PHE A 473 3.02 -12.04 3.48
CA PHE A 473 4.41 -11.61 3.57
C PHE A 473 4.44 -10.08 3.67
N PRO A 474 5.46 -9.51 4.32
CA PRO A 474 5.60 -8.08 4.46
C PRO A 474 6.08 -7.43 3.15
N CYS A 475 5.79 -6.14 3.00
CA CYS A 475 6.29 -5.33 1.89
C CYS A 475 6.96 -4.06 2.36
N GLY A 476 8.12 -3.78 1.77
CA GLY A 476 8.87 -2.54 1.95
C GLY A 476 8.87 -1.72 0.68
N SER A 477 8.96 -0.40 0.83
CA SER A 477 8.96 0.55 -0.28
C SER A 477 10.12 0.37 -1.26
N TRP A 478 11.20 -0.30 -0.85
CA TRP A 478 12.40 -0.54 -1.65
C TRP A 478 12.41 -1.93 -2.33
N SER A 479 11.38 -2.78 -2.14
CA SER A 479 11.29 -4.13 -2.71
C SER A 479 10.75 -4.14 -4.14
N ILE A 480 11.55 -4.64 -5.08
CA ILE A 480 11.12 -4.94 -6.45
C ILE A 480 9.96 -5.94 -6.47
N THR A 481 9.98 -6.95 -5.59
CA THR A 481 8.94 -7.98 -5.56
C THR A 481 7.61 -7.35 -5.19
N CYS A 482 7.58 -6.53 -4.15
CA CYS A 482 6.38 -5.81 -3.74
C CYS A 482 5.88 -4.87 -4.84
N ASP A 483 6.77 -4.07 -5.42
CA ASP A 483 6.41 -3.15 -6.50
C ASP A 483 5.82 -3.93 -7.69
N THR A 484 6.34 -5.12 -8.00
CA THR A 484 5.87 -5.97 -9.10
C THR A 484 4.54 -6.68 -8.80
N VAL A 485 4.35 -7.25 -7.61
CA VAL A 485 3.07 -7.89 -7.24
C VAL A 485 1.97 -6.87 -6.97
N GLY A 486 2.34 -5.61 -6.75
CA GLY A 486 1.41 -4.52 -6.49
C GLY A 486 0.40 -4.31 -7.61
N HIS A 487 0.82 -4.59 -8.85
CA HIS A 487 -0.05 -4.51 -10.02
C HIS A 487 -1.20 -5.53 -9.99
N LEU A 488 -1.03 -6.67 -9.31
CA LEU A 488 -2.09 -7.68 -9.17
C LEU A 488 -3.24 -7.16 -8.32
N TRP A 489 -2.94 -6.67 -7.11
CA TRP A 489 -3.98 -6.18 -6.21
C TRP A 489 -4.56 -4.86 -6.70
N PHE A 490 -3.77 -3.99 -7.34
CA PHE A 490 -4.25 -2.71 -7.85
C PHE A 490 -5.33 -2.92 -8.91
N GLN A 491 -5.06 -3.76 -9.90
CA GLN A 491 -6.03 -4.04 -10.97
C GLN A 491 -7.27 -4.77 -10.43
N TRP A 492 -7.07 -5.76 -9.56
CA TRP A 492 -8.18 -6.48 -8.95
C TRP A 492 -9.08 -5.54 -8.12
N ALA A 493 -8.50 -4.74 -7.24
CA ALA A 493 -9.29 -3.95 -6.29
C ALA A 493 -9.99 -2.75 -6.94
N THR A 494 -9.40 -2.17 -7.99
CA THR A 494 -10.02 -1.09 -8.78
C THR A 494 -11.00 -1.60 -9.83
N TYR A 495 -11.09 -2.92 -10.00
CA TYR A 495 -11.77 -3.57 -11.14
C TYR A 495 -11.23 -3.12 -12.51
N GLY A 496 -10.01 -2.58 -12.56
CA GLY A 496 -9.43 -1.97 -13.75
C GLY A 496 -10.07 -0.65 -14.19
N LEU A 497 -10.97 -0.05 -13.39
CA LEU A 497 -11.57 1.27 -13.66
C LEU A 497 -11.01 2.32 -12.69
N TYR A 498 -10.12 3.19 -13.18
CA TYR A 498 -9.45 4.20 -12.36
C TYR A 498 -9.06 5.44 -13.16
N THR A 499 -8.93 6.57 -12.47
CA THR A 499 -8.27 7.76 -13.03
C THR A 499 -6.78 7.48 -13.08
N GLY A 500 -6.15 7.67 -14.24
CA GLY A 500 -4.75 7.34 -14.46
C GLY A 500 -4.53 6.40 -15.65
N ILE A 501 -3.27 5.96 -15.82
CA ILE A 501 -2.81 5.13 -16.94
C ILE A 501 -1.65 4.22 -16.51
N ARG A 502 -1.61 2.99 -17.08
CA ARG A 502 -0.39 2.16 -17.06
C ARG A 502 0.39 2.39 -18.35
N ARG A 503 1.57 3.00 -18.28
CA ARG A 503 2.42 3.25 -19.45
C ARG A 503 3.89 3.26 -19.07
N LEU A 504 4.72 2.61 -19.88
CA LEU A 504 6.17 2.66 -19.78
C LEU A 504 6.76 3.46 -20.94
N TYR A 505 7.21 4.67 -20.62
CA TYR A 505 8.14 5.39 -21.47
C TYR A 505 9.56 5.11 -21.01
N PHE A 506 10.41 4.67 -21.94
CA PHE A 506 11.82 4.44 -21.67
C PHE A 506 12.64 4.92 -22.86
N THR A 507 13.43 5.96 -22.63
CA THR A 507 14.30 6.55 -23.65
C THR A 507 15.75 6.37 -23.21
N PRO A 508 16.53 5.52 -23.89
CA PRO A 508 17.97 5.44 -23.65
C PRO A 508 18.63 6.65 -24.31
N GLN A 509 19.04 7.60 -23.49
CA GLN A 509 19.72 8.81 -23.91
C GLN A 509 21.22 8.57 -23.93
N VAL A 510 21.87 8.98 -25.02
CA VAL A 510 23.31 8.86 -25.20
C VAL A 510 23.90 10.25 -25.35
N ASP A 511 24.72 10.63 -24.39
CA ASP A 511 25.43 11.90 -24.37
C ASP A 511 26.72 11.80 -25.23
N ASP A 512 27.33 12.95 -25.51
CA ASP A 512 28.68 13.10 -26.09
C ASP A 512 28.90 12.65 -27.53
N MET A 513 27.86 12.55 -28.37
CA MET A 513 28.06 12.17 -29.77
C MET A 513 28.95 13.20 -30.50
N PHE A 514 29.89 12.66 -31.28
CA PHE A 514 31.01 13.32 -31.96
C PHE A 514 32.22 13.69 -31.09
N LEU A 515 32.12 13.67 -29.76
CA LEU A 515 33.29 13.89 -28.91
C LEU A 515 34.20 12.66 -28.88
N THR A 516 35.46 12.91 -28.52
CA THR A 516 36.38 11.88 -28.06
C THR A 516 36.30 11.84 -26.54
N THR A 517 36.00 10.68 -25.97
CA THR A 517 35.97 10.49 -24.51
C THR A 517 37.20 9.71 -24.09
N SER A 518 37.99 10.30 -23.21
CA SER A 518 39.12 9.63 -22.58
C SER A 518 38.60 8.68 -21.50
N GLY A 519 38.95 7.42 -21.60
CA GLY A 519 38.72 6.41 -20.56
C GLY A 519 40.00 5.60 -20.38
N ASN A 520 40.06 4.69 -19.40
CA ASN A 520 41.18 3.76 -19.33
C ASN A 520 40.85 2.47 -20.08
N ASN A 521 41.90 1.79 -20.55
CA ASN A 521 41.80 0.40 -20.95
C ASN A 521 41.74 -0.50 -19.70
N GLU A 522 41.65 -1.80 -19.95
CA GLU A 522 41.65 -2.84 -18.92
C GLU A 522 42.88 -2.84 -17.98
N ASN A 523 43.96 -2.15 -18.36
CA ASN A 523 45.16 -1.99 -17.54
C ASN A 523 45.20 -0.67 -16.76
N GLY A 524 44.12 0.11 -16.78
CA GLY A 524 44.08 1.42 -16.13
C GLY A 524 44.88 2.50 -16.86
N VAL A 525 45.28 2.27 -18.12
CA VAL A 525 45.96 3.26 -18.97
C VAL A 525 44.94 4.03 -19.78
N GLU A 526 45.00 5.35 -19.73
CA GLU A 526 44.15 6.25 -20.50
C GLU A 526 44.26 5.98 -22.01
N VAL A 527 43.11 5.88 -22.66
CA VAL A 527 42.89 5.66 -24.08
C VAL A 527 41.67 6.46 -24.49
N ASP A 528 41.89 7.29 -25.49
CA ASP A 528 40.84 8.04 -26.16
C ASP A 528 39.99 7.11 -27.01
N PHE A 529 38.67 7.28 -26.91
CA PHE A 529 37.72 6.57 -27.75
C PHE A 529 36.69 7.52 -28.35
N ARG A 530 36.44 7.33 -29.64
CA ARG A 530 35.38 8.00 -30.39
C ARG A 530 34.64 6.95 -31.21
N LEU A 531 33.31 7.01 -31.22
CA LEU A 531 32.50 6.10 -32.04
C LEU A 531 32.88 6.16 -33.52
N SER A 532 32.71 5.03 -34.19
CA SER A 532 32.85 4.92 -35.64
C SER A 532 31.49 4.73 -36.33
N PRO A 533 31.39 4.98 -37.65
CA PRO A 533 30.21 4.62 -38.42
C PRO A 533 29.83 3.13 -38.31
N ALA A 534 30.80 2.25 -38.09
CA ALA A 534 30.55 0.81 -37.93
C ALA A 534 29.82 0.51 -36.60
N ASP A 535 30.14 1.21 -35.52
CA ASP A 535 29.42 1.08 -34.25
C ASP A 535 27.95 1.50 -34.40
N ILE A 536 27.71 2.63 -35.07
CA ILE A 536 26.35 3.12 -35.34
C ILE A 536 25.59 2.12 -36.23
N GLN A 537 26.23 1.56 -37.25
CA GLN A 537 25.62 0.54 -38.10
C GLN A 537 25.24 -0.73 -37.32
N GLY A 538 26.04 -1.10 -36.32
CA GLY A 538 25.72 -2.17 -35.36
C GLY A 538 24.43 -1.89 -34.60
N LEU A 539 24.25 -0.66 -34.12
CA LEU A 539 23.00 -0.24 -33.43
C LEU A 539 21.79 -0.23 -34.36
N ILE A 540 21.93 0.30 -35.58
CA ILE A 540 20.86 0.28 -36.60
C ILE A 540 20.39 -1.16 -36.87
N THR A 541 21.31 -2.11 -36.84
CA THR A 541 21.02 -3.53 -37.04
C THR A 541 20.39 -4.16 -35.79
N TRP A 542 20.82 -3.77 -34.59
CA TRP A 542 20.38 -4.33 -33.33
C TRP A 542 19.00 -3.82 -32.86
N GLN A 543 18.69 -2.52 -33.00
CA GLN A 543 17.43 -1.94 -32.50
C GLN A 543 16.18 -2.69 -33.01
N PRO A 544 16.04 -3.05 -34.31
CA PRO A 544 14.90 -3.84 -34.77
C PRO A 544 14.83 -5.24 -34.12
N GLN A 545 15.98 -5.83 -33.80
CA GLN A 545 16.05 -7.16 -33.19
C GLN A 545 15.54 -7.15 -31.75
N ILE A 546 15.96 -6.18 -30.93
CA ILE A 546 15.43 -6.04 -29.56
C ILE A 546 13.93 -5.74 -29.60
N ASN A 547 13.49 -4.84 -30.49
CA ASN A 547 12.07 -4.53 -30.65
C ASN A 547 11.21 -5.75 -31.02
N ALA A 548 11.71 -6.64 -31.87
CA ALA A 548 11.01 -7.87 -32.23
C ALA A 548 10.84 -8.86 -31.05
N ARG A 549 11.67 -8.73 -30.00
CA ARG A 549 11.61 -9.57 -28.79
C ARG A 549 10.77 -8.97 -27.66
N LEU A 550 10.50 -7.67 -27.72
CA LEU A 550 9.71 -6.97 -26.71
C LEU A 550 8.19 -7.20 -26.92
N PRO A 551 7.35 -6.94 -25.90
CA PRO A 551 5.91 -7.07 -26.03
C PRO A 551 5.34 -6.20 -27.17
N ALA A 552 4.26 -6.67 -27.78
CA ALA A 552 3.63 -5.99 -28.91
C ALA A 552 3.32 -4.51 -28.61
N GLY A 553 3.65 -3.64 -29.56
CA GLY A 553 3.52 -2.19 -29.38
C GLY A 553 4.74 -1.50 -28.73
N SER A 554 5.75 -2.26 -28.31
CA SER A 554 7.03 -1.69 -27.88
C SER A 554 7.80 -1.08 -29.06
N ASN A 555 8.57 -0.03 -28.78
CA ASN A 555 9.47 0.60 -29.73
C ASN A 555 10.62 1.30 -28.98
N ILE A 556 11.80 0.70 -28.98
CA ILE A 556 13.03 1.21 -28.39
C ILE A 556 13.90 1.82 -29.48
N THR A 557 14.32 3.05 -29.26
CA THR A 557 15.21 3.81 -30.13
C THR A 557 16.12 4.65 -29.26
N PHE A 558 17.41 4.77 -29.59
CA PHE A 558 18.28 5.71 -28.85
C PHE A 558 17.94 7.16 -29.20
N GLU A 559 17.92 8.00 -28.18
CA GLU A 559 17.97 9.46 -28.35
C GLU A 559 19.40 9.93 -28.06
N ILE A 560 19.99 10.70 -28.96
CA ILE A 560 21.41 11.01 -28.93
C ILE A 560 21.59 12.52 -28.77
N GLY A 561 22.28 12.91 -27.71
CA GLY A 561 22.85 14.24 -27.51
C GLY A 561 24.16 14.37 -28.29
N PHE A 562 24.29 15.41 -29.11
CA PHE A 562 25.49 15.62 -29.92
C PHE A 562 26.18 16.95 -29.61
N ASN A 563 27.49 16.98 -29.86
CA ASN A 563 28.38 18.11 -29.63
C ASN A 563 29.10 18.46 -30.93
N GLY A 564 28.71 19.55 -31.57
CA GLY A 564 29.20 19.90 -32.89
C GLY A 564 30.70 20.20 -32.95
N ASN A 565 31.34 20.65 -31.86
CA ASN A 565 32.77 20.91 -31.84
C ASN A 565 33.59 19.63 -32.03
N GLY A 566 33.10 18.48 -31.58
CA GLY A 566 33.76 17.19 -31.80
C GLY A 566 33.84 16.77 -33.28
N VAL A 567 33.01 17.36 -34.15
CA VAL A 567 33.21 17.25 -35.62
C VAL A 567 34.37 18.14 -36.07
N MET A 568 34.40 19.37 -35.53
CA MET A 568 35.44 20.35 -35.86
C MET A 568 36.82 19.86 -35.45
N GLU A 569 36.97 19.28 -34.25
CA GLU A 569 38.22 18.72 -33.74
C GLU A 569 38.84 17.66 -34.66
N ILE A 570 38.01 16.87 -35.37
CA ILE A 570 38.51 15.84 -36.29
C ILE A 570 38.94 16.42 -37.64
N ILE A 571 38.24 17.44 -38.14
CA ILE A 571 38.51 18.01 -39.47
C ILE A 571 39.52 19.15 -39.45
N SER A 572 39.78 19.74 -38.28
CA SER A 572 40.65 20.89 -38.10
C SER A 572 42.10 20.44 -37.85
N THR A 573 42.95 20.48 -38.87
CA THR A 573 44.41 20.36 -38.71
C THR A 573 45.11 21.70 -38.45
N SER A 574 44.36 22.81 -38.47
CA SER A 574 44.73 24.16 -38.02
C SER A 574 43.70 24.64 -37.00
N THR A 575 44.01 25.57 -36.10
CA THR A 575 43.10 26.07 -35.03
C THR A 575 41.94 26.96 -35.55
N ASP A 576 41.59 26.89 -36.85
CA ASP A 576 40.69 27.86 -37.49
C ASP A 576 39.20 27.51 -37.33
N TYR A 577 38.85 26.24 -37.10
CA TYR A 577 37.47 25.76 -37.07
C TYR A 577 37.01 25.22 -35.71
N SER A 578 37.89 24.56 -34.96
CA SER A 578 37.58 24.03 -33.62
C SER A 578 37.81 25.06 -32.53
N LEU A 579 37.00 24.98 -31.48
CA LEU A 579 37.25 25.63 -30.21
C LEU A 579 38.11 24.71 -29.36
N ASP A 580 39.29 25.19 -28.98
CA ASP A 580 40.26 24.44 -28.16
C ASP A 580 40.47 25.19 -26.85
N PHE A 581 39.59 24.91 -25.90
CA PHE A 581 39.69 25.34 -24.50
C PHE A 581 39.20 24.21 -23.61
N ASP A 582 39.67 24.18 -22.37
CA ASP A 582 39.22 23.20 -21.37
C ASP A 582 37.75 23.51 -20.96
N PRO A 583 36.78 22.65 -21.32
CA PRO A 583 35.36 22.90 -21.08
C PRO A 583 34.98 22.80 -19.60
N ASP A 584 35.86 22.27 -18.74
CA ASP A 584 35.60 22.07 -17.30
C ASP A 584 36.05 23.27 -16.44
N LEU A 585 36.69 24.29 -17.02
CA LEU A 585 37.14 25.50 -16.29
C LEU A 585 36.00 26.29 -15.63
N THR A 586 34.79 26.15 -16.14
CA THR A 586 33.55 26.72 -15.63
C THR A 586 32.83 25.82 -14.63
N ASP A 587 33.41 24.68 -14.28
CA ASP A 587 32.84 23.83 -13.23
C ASP A 587 32.92 24.50 -11.86
N SER A 588 32.00 24.11 -11.00
CA SER A 588 31.86 24.65 -9.66
C SER A 588 31.31 23.57 -8.74
N VAL A 589 31.08 23.91 -7.47
CA VAL A 589 30.42 22.99 -6.55
C VAL A 589 29.06 22.56 -7.11
N ILE A 590 28.78 21.26 -7.04
CA ILE A 590 27.51 20.69 -7.49
C ILE A 590 26.30 21.41 -6.89
N ASP A 591 25.31 21.71 -7.73
CA ASP A 591 24.09 22.45 -7.36
C ASP A 591 24.34 23.85 -6.76
N TRP A 592 25.48 24.48 -7.07
CA TRP A 592 25.75 25.87 -6.70
C TRP A 592 24.91 26.84 -7.51
N LYS A 593 24.19 27.73 -6.81
CA LYS A 593 23.46 28.82 -7.45
C LYS A 593 24.42 29.96 -7.81
N LYS A 594 24.71 30.11 -9.10
CA LYS A 594 25.58 31.18 -9.60
C LYS A 594 24.96 32.56 -9.34
N PRO A 595 25.70 33.54 -8.78
CA PRO A 595 25.27 34.93 -8.76
C PRO A 595 25.00 35.45 -10.19
N LEU A 596 23.89 36.16 -10.37
CA LEU A 596 23.50 36.65 -11.69
C LEU A 596 24.47 37.73 -12.20
N GLY A 597 24.77 37.70 -13.49
CA GLY A 597 25.67 38.66 -14.14
C GLY A 597 27.16 38.40 -13.89
N THR A 598 27.52 37.39 -13.09
CA THR A 598 28.89 36.90 -12.95
C THR A 598 29.13 35.69 -13.85
N GLY A 599 30.33 35.11 -13.80
CA GLY A 599 30.69 33.91 -14.54
C GLY A 599 31.93 34.14 -15.40
N GLN A 600 32.43 33.05 -15.99
CA GLN A 600 33.55 33.10 -16.91
C GLN A 600 33.04 33.09 -18.37
N THR A 601 33.83 33.71 -19.24
CA THR A 601 33.68 33.64 -20.69
C THR A 601 34.94 32.95 -21.22
N LEU A 602 34.77 31.77 -21.78
CA LEU A 602 35.82 30.97 -22.41
C LEU A 602 35.78 31.11 -23.93
N TRP A 603 34.60 31.38 -24.51
CA TRP A 603 34.46 31.54 -25.95
C TRP A 603 35.31 32.72 -26.46
N PRO A 604 36.14 32.50 -27.50
CA PRO A 604 36.85 33.58 -28.15
C PRO A 604 35.87 34.51 -28.89
N SER A 605 36.36 35.68 -29.33
CA SER A 605 35.56 36.56 -30.18
C SER A 605 35.08 35.80 -31.42
N LEU A 606 33.77 35.80 -31.69
CA LEU A 606 33.20 35.10 -32.84
C LEU A 606 33.80 35.54 -34.19
N SER A 607 34.37 36.75 -34.26
CA SER A 607 35.08 37.26 -35.44
C SER A 607 36.36 36.48 -35.78
N THR A 608 36.92 35.72 -34.84
CA THR A 608 38.14 34.92 -35.06
C THR A 608 37.84 33.49 -35.51
N LEU A 609 36.57 33.07 -35.52
CA LEU A 609 36.17 31.71 -35.85
C LEU A 609 35.79 31.59 -37.33
N ASN A 610 36.33 30.57 -38.02
CA ASN A 610 35.86 30.24 -39.35
C ASN A 610 34.56 29.43 -39.26
N THR A 611 33.44 30.08 -39.59
CA THR A 611 32.13 29.43 -39.54
C THR A 611 31.66 28.87 -40.89
N ASN A 612 32.50 28.89 -41.93
CA ASN A 612 32.20 28.27 -43.21
C ASN A 612 32.53 26.77 -43.19
N TRP A 613 31.75 25.99 -42.44
CA TRP A 613 32.03 24.56 -42.20
C TRP A 613 31.80 23.66 -43.42
N GLY A 614 30.93 24.05 -44.36
CA GLY A 614 30.46 23.20 -45.46
C GLY A 614 31.57 22.45 -46.23
N PRO A 615 32.68 23.10 -46.63
CA PRO A 615 33.76 22.46 -47.36
C PRO A 615 34.53 21.37 -46.61
N VAL A 616 34.53 21.39 -45.27
CA VAL A 616 35.41 20.54 -44.44
C VAL A 616 34.67 19.41 -43.72
N LEU A 617 33.35 19.56 -43.49
CA LEU A 617 32.58 18.61 -42.69
C LEU A 617 32.58 17.17 -43.23
N ALA A 618 32.66 16.98 -44.54
CA ALA A 618 32.68 15.66 -45.16
C ALA A 618 33.91 14.81 -44.77
N SER A 619 34.97 15.45 -44.25
CA SER A 619 36.17 14.77 -43.77
C SER A 619 35.96 14.00 -42.47
N ASP A 620 34.92 14.31 -41.67
CA ASP A 620 34.54 13.48 -40.53
C ASP A 620 33.63 12.33 -41.01
N PRO A 621 34.07 11.06 -40.84
CA PRO A 621 33.28 9.90 -41.24
C PRO A 621 31.92 9.81 -40.55
N LEU A 622 31.81 10.21 -39.28
CA LEU A 622 30.53 10.19 -38.55
C LEU A 622 29.59 11.27 -39.08
N TYR A 623 30.08 12.48 -39.33
CA TYR A 623 29.27 13.54 -39.95
C TYR A 623 28.69 13.06 -41.29
N SER A 624 29.56 12.56 -42.16
CA SER A 624 29.18 12.01 -43.48
C SER A 624 28.19 10.85 -43.37
N PHE A 625 28.26 10.07 -42.29
CA PHE A 625 27.35 8.96 -42.04
C PHE A 625 25.94 9.43 -41.70
N PHE A 626 25.75 10.62 -41.11
CA PHE A 626 24.44 11.14 -40.70
C PHE A 626 23.86 12.24 -41.58
N ALA A 627 24.68 12.91 -42.39
CA ALA A 627 24.26 14.06 -43.20
C ALA A 627 23.79 13.68 -44.62
N GLY A 628 23.22 14.67 -45.32
CA GLY A 628 22.93 14.60 -46.75
C GLY A 628 22.05 13.41 -47.16
N ALA A 629 22.50 12.64 -48.16
CA ALA A 629 21.75 11.50 -48.69
C ALA A 629 21.58 10.33 -47.70
N ASN A 630 22.29 10.36 -46.55
CA ASN A 630 22.18 9.32 -45.52
C ASN A 630 21.12 9.62 -44.46
N LEU A 631 20.55 10.83 -44.43
CA LEU A 631 19.54 11.26 -43.45
C LEU A 631 18.42 10.22 -43.24
N THR A 632 17.87 9.67 -44.32
CA THR A 632 16.76 8.70 -44.27
C THR A 632 17.20 7.24 -44.07
N LYS A 633 18.51 6.98 -44.12
CA LYS A 633 19.10 5.64 -43.97
C LYS A 633 19.65 5.42 -42.57
N THR A 634 20.25 6.46 -41.98
CA THR A 634 21.02 6.38 -40.73
C THR A 634 20.46 7.32 -39.66
N ALA A 635 20.40 8.64 -39.91
CA ALA A 635 20.02 9.61 -38.88
C ALA A 635 18.58 9.41 -38.37
N ASN A 636 17.64 9.10 -39.26
CA ASN A 636 16.24 8.82 -38.89
C ASN A 636 16.02 7.50 -38.13
N LYS A 637 17.08 6.73 -37.86
CA LYS A 637 17.03 5.52 -37.02
C LYS A 637 17.23 5.83 -35.55
N PHE A 638 17.49 7.10 -35.22
CA PHE A 638 17.71 7.62 -33.88
C PHE A 638 16.86 8.88 -33.68
N LEU A 639 16.66 9.24 -32.42
CA LEU A 639 16.17 10.56 -32.03
C LEU A 639 17.39 11.43 -31.68
N TRP A 640 17.29 12.74 -31.86
CA TRP A 640 18.43 13.65 -31.72
C TRP A 640 18.04 14.87 -30.89
N CYS A 641 18.93 15.29 -30.00
CA CYS A 641 18.81 16.52 -29.23
C CYS A 641 20.17 17.20 -29.09
N SER A 642 20.19 18.49 -28.76
CA SER A 642 21.46 19.19 -28.52
C SER A 642 22.08 18.74 -27.20
N HIS A 643 23.41 18.62 -27.17
CA HIS A 643 24.20 18.46 -25.95
C HIS A 643 25.21 19.60 -25.75
N THR A 644 24.88 20.83 -26.19
CA THR A 644 25.81 21.98 -26.37
C THR A 644 26.85 21.74 -27.48
N PHE A 645 27.59 22.76 -27.88
CA PHE A 645 28.51 22.68 -29.02
C PHE A 645 29.86 22.09 -28.60
N THR A 646 30.49 22.63 -27.56
CA THR A 646 31.82 22.25 -27.08
C THR A 646 31.80 21.33 -25.88
N HIS A 647 30.63 21.11 -25.27
CA HIS A 647 30.51 20.45 -23.96
C HIS A 647 30.99 21.33 -22.78
N GLU A 648 31.08 22.66 -22.95
CA GLU A 648 31.41 23.58 -21.84
C GLU A 648 30.45 23.42 -20.65
N ILE A 649 30.99 23.23 -19.44
CA ILE A 649 30.21 23.15 -18.21
C ILE A 649 29.50 24.48 -17.95
N LEU A 650 28.20 24.43 -17.70
CA LEU A 650 27.34 25.61 -17.61
C LEU A 650 27.19 26.15 -16.18
N ASN A 651 27.88 25.59 -15.19
CA ASN A 651 27.70 25.94 -13.77
C ASN A 651 28.11 27.38 -13.45
N ASN A 652 29.32 27.78 -13.85
CA ASN A 652 29.82 29.16 -13.70
C ASN A 652 29.92 29.91 -15.03
N ASN A 653 29.21 29.43 -16.06
CA ASN A 653 29.29 30.00 -17.40
C ASN A 653 28.51 31.33 -17.53
N SER A 654 28.96 32.21 -18.40
CA SER A 654 28.29 33.46 -18.77
C SER A 654 27.06 33.21 -19.66
N TYR A 655 26.18 34.22 -19.77
CA TYR A 655 25.05 34.18 -20.70
C TYR A 655 25.52 34.03 -22.16
N SER A 656 26.55 34.78 -22.57
CA SER A 656 27.02 34.82 -23.96
C SER A 656 27.53 33.47 -24.42
N ASP A 657 28.22 32.75 -23.54
CA ASP A 657 28.85 31.49 -23.86
C ASP A 657 27.80 30.38 -23.89
N THR A 658 26.87 30.37 -22.93
CA THR A 658 25.69 29.47 -23.02
C THR A 658 24.88 29.73 -24.30
N TRP A 659 24.74 30.99 -24.71
CA TRP A 659 24.09 31.35 -25.97
C TRP A 659 24.86 30.81 -27.18
N ASN A 660 26.19 30.95 -27.19
CA ASN A 660 27.05 30.44 -28.25
C ASN A 660 27.01 28.90 -28.32
N GLU A 661 27.10 28.22 -27.18
CA GLU A 661 26.99 26.77 -27.03
C GLU A 661 25.74 26.21 -27.71
N VAL A 662 24.58 26.83 -27.49
CA VAL A 662 23.33 26.38 -28.13
C VAL A 662 23.26 26.80 -29.58
N THR A 663 23.56 28.06 -29.90
CA THR A 663 23.38 28.58 -31.27
C THR A 663 24.29 27.88 -32.28
N PHE A 664 25.54 27.59 -31.93
CA PHE A 664 26.47 26.89 -32.82
C PHE A 664 26.08 25.42 -32.99
N ASN A 665 25.60 24.76 -31.93
CA ASN A 665 25.18 23.36 -32.04
C ASN A 665 23.91 23.21 -32.89
N PHE A 666 22.93 24.10 -32.70
CA PHE A 666 21.74 24.17 -33.56
C PHE A 666 22.07 24.57 -35.00
N ARG A 667 23.08 25.42 -35.19
CA ARG A 667 23.59 25.72 -36.53
C ARG A 667 24.05 24.45 -37.22
N LEU A 668 24.82 23.58 -36.57
CA LEU A 668 25.26 22.32 -37.16
C LEU A 668 24.08 21.38 -37.46
N ALA A 669 23.03 21.35 -36.63
CA ALA A 669 21.80 20.59 -36.89
C ALA A 669 20.96 21.12 -38.06
N SER A 670 21.19 22.36 -38.51
CA SER A 670 20.37 23.03 -39.52
C SER A 670 20.32 22.32 -40.87
N LYS A 671 19.37 22.72 -41.72
CA LYS A 671 19.22 22.26 -43.12
C LYS A 671 20.47 22.41 -43.98
N SER A 672 21.35 23.34 -43.63
CA SER A 672 22.58 23.61 -44.38
C SER A 672 23.71 22.63 -44.08
N TYR A 673 23.63 21.85 -43.01
CA TYR A 673 24.67 20.90 -42.62
C TYR A 673 24.06 19.51 -42.35
N LEU A 674 23.75 19.15 -41.10
CA LEU A 674 23.25 17.81 -40.78
C LEU A 674 21.84 17.53 -41.36
N GLY A 675 21.02 18.57 -41.55
CA GLY A 675 19.68 18.41 -42.14
C GLY A 675 18.60 17.94 -41.16
N TRP A 676 18.86 18.01 -39.85
CA TRP A 676 17.97 17.51 -38.80
C TRP A 676 16.87 18.52 -38.43
N ASP A 677 17.14 19.81 -38.59
CA ASP A 677 16.14 20.85 -38.32
C ASP A 677 14.85 20.67 -39.15
N GLY A 678 13.72 20.58 -38.44
CA GLY A 678 12.39 20.30 -38.99
C GLY A 678 12.06 18.82 -39.20
N GLN A 679 12.97 17.89 -38.88
CA GLN A 679 12.69 16.45 -38.95
C GLN A 679 11.94 15.96 -37.71
N ALA A 680 11.09 14.94 -37.86
CA ALA A 680 10.32 14.38 -36.74
C ALA A 680 11.19 13.76 -35.63
N PHE A 681 12.40 13.33 -35.96
CA PHE A 681 13.37 12.76 -35.02
C PHE A 681 14.24 13.82 -34.32
N TRP A 682 14.07 15.10 -34.63
CA TRP A 682 14.83 16.20 -34.04
C TRP A 682 14.06 16.87 -32.92
N ASN A 683 14.69 17.01 -31.75
CA ASN A 683 14.20 17.76 -30.61
C ASN A 683 14.82 19.16 -30.62
N ASN A 684 13.97 20.18 -30.72
CA ASN A 684 14.37 21.59 -30.72
C ASN A 684 13.85 22.39 -29.52
N LYS A 685 13.25 21.74 -28.52
CA LYS A 685 12.64 22.40 -27.36
C LYS A 685 13.24 21.98 -26.03
N SER A 686 13.96 20.86 -26.00
CA SER A 686 14.64 20.36 -24.82
C SER A 686 16.06 19.96 -25.16
N MET A 687 16.94 19.88 -24.18
CA MET A 687 18.33 19.46 -24.40
C MET A 687 18.88 18.64 -23.24
N ILE A 688 20.02 18.01 -23.46
CA ILE A 688 20.84 17.45 -22.38
C ILE A 688 21.92 18.49 -22.09
N THR A 689 22.03 18.98 -20.86
CA THR A 689 23.11 19.92 -20.50
C THR A 689 24.40 19.16 -20.18
N PRO A 690 25.57 19.62 -20.62
CA PRO A 690 26.86 18.94 -20.39
C PRO A 690 27.11 18.75 -18.90
N GLY A 691 27.44 17.54 -18.46
CA GLY A 691 27.62 17.20 -17.04
C GLY A 691 26.41 17.49 -16.13
N ILE A 692 25.19 17.61 -16.68
CA ILE A 692 23.99 18.06 -15.93
C ILE A 692 24.26 19.39 -15.19
N SER A 693 24.93 20.31 -15.89
CA SER A 693 25.34 21.61 -15.38
C SER A 693 24.39 22.74 -15.77
N GLY A 694 24.56 23.91 -15.15
CA GLY A 694 23.80 25.12 -15.49
C GLY A 694 22.35 25.15 -15.00
N LEU A 695 21.84 24.06 -14.41
CA LEU A 695 20.50 23.98 -13.84
C LEU A 695 20.28 24.92 -12.63
N PHE A 696 21.35 25.50 -12.09
CA PHE A 696 21.35 26.51 -11.02
C PHE A 696 22.07 27.80 -11.42
N ASN A 697 22.31 27.98 -12.71
CA ASN A 697 22.85 29.19 -13.30
C ASN A 697 21.74 29.95 -14.02
N GLY A 698 21.20 30.99 -13.38
CA GLY A 698 20.08 31.75 -13.93
C GLY A 698 20.39 32.44 -15.27
N ASP A 699 21.65 32.81 -15.54
CA ASP A 699 22.04 33.37 -16.83
C ASP A 699 22.07 32.29 -17.93
N ALA A 700 22.54 31.08 -17.61
CA ALA A 700 22.50 29.96 -18.54
C ALA A 700 21.04 29.59 -18.86
N LEU A 701 20.19 29.40 -17.84
CA LEU A 701 18.77 29.11 -18.01
C LEU A 701 18.05 30.20 -18.82
N ARG A 702 18.41 31.47 -18.64
CA ARG A 702 17.93 32.59 -19.46
C ARG A 702 18.37 32.45 -20.91
N ALA A 703 19.65 32.20 -21.19
CA ALA A 703 20.17 32.02 -22.55
C ALA A 703 19.48 30.86 -23.29
N LEU A 704 19.32 29.71 -22.60
CA LEU A 704 18.57 28.56 -23.11
C LEU A 704 17.11 28.94 -23.45
N SER A 705 16.45 29.63 -22.53
CA SER A 705 15.05 30.04 -22.67
C SER A 705 14.82 31.05 -23.78
N ASP A 706 15.72 32.01 -23.93
CA ASP A 706 15.70 33.05 -24.98
C ASP A 706 15.90 32.43 -26.37
N PHE A 707 16.76 31.41 -26.47
CA PHE A 707 16.96 30.67 -27.72
C PHE A 707 15.71 29.83 -28.11
N GLY A 708 14.98 29.33 -27.10
CA GLY A 708 13.76 28.53 -27.30
C GLY A 708 13.78 27.16 -26.64
N ILE A 709 14.86 26.79 -25.95
CA ILE A 709 14.91 25.59 -25.11
C ILE A 709 14.12 25.85 -23.84
N LYS A 710 13.17 24.97 -23.52
CA LYS A 710 12.27 25.10 -22.37
C LYS A 710 12.49 24.05 -21.30
N ALA A 711 13.25 23.00 -21.61
CA ALA A 711 13.54 21.96 -20.64
C ALA A 711 14.91 21.31 -20.82
N ALA A 712 15.40 20.72 -19.73
CA ALA A 712 16.53 19.82 -19.72
C ALA A 712 16.25 18.59 -18.85
N VAL A 713 17.17 17.64 -18.89
CA VAL A 713 17.18 16.50 -17.97
C VAL A 713 17.96 16.84 -16.70
N GLY A 714 17.49 16.34 -15.56
CA GLY A 714 18.18 16.38 -14.28
C GLY A 714 18.98 15.10 -14.03
N ASP A 715 19.16 14.76 -12.76
CA ASP A 715 19.91 13.59 -12.32
C ASP A 715 19.27 13.01 -11.05
N SER A 716 18.78 11.77 -11.16
CA SER A 716 18.12 11.04 -10.06
C SER A 716 18.98 10.84 -8.81
N SER A 717 20.31 10.97 -8.90
CA SER A 717 21.21 10.95 -7.75
C SER A 717 21.33 12.31 -7.03
N ARG A 718 20.81 13.39 -7.63
CA ARG A 718 20.87 14.77 -7.12
C ARG A 718 19.46 15.26 -6.76
N PRO A 719 19.03 15.16 -5.49
CA PRO A 719 17.66 15.48 -5.07
C PRO A 719 17.19 16.89 -5.45
N LYS A 720 18.10 17.87 -5.53
CA LYS A 720 17.77 19.24 -5.93
C LYS A 720 17.34 19.40 -7.39
N THR A 721 17.60 18.40 -8.24
CA THR A 721 17.16 18.37 -9.64
C THR A 721 15.83 17.64 -9.84
N LEU A 722 15.21 17.17 -8.75
CA LEU A 722 13.98 16.38 -8.77
C LEU A 722 12.83 17.15 -8.12
N HIS A 723 11.60 16.80 -8.50
CA HIS A 723 10.42 17.33 -7.80
C HIS A 723 10.42 16.81 -6.34
N PRO A 724 10.27 17.68 -5.32
CA PRO A 724 10.52 17.32 -3.91
C PRO A 724 9.56 16.26 -3.35
N THR A 725 8.33 16.18 -3.88
CA THR A 725 7.29 15.26 -3.37
C THR A 725 6.86 14.20 -4.36
N ARG A 726 7.26 14.32 -5.64
CA ARG A 726 6.86 13.42 -6.74
C ARG A 726 8.02 13.18 -7.73
N PRO A 727 9.21 12.76 -7.24
CA PRO A 727 10.46 12.78 -7.99
C PRO A 727 10.50 11.84 -9.22
N LEU A 728 9.62 10.83 -9.28
CA LEU A 728 9.53 9.90 -10.41
C LEU A 728 8.54 10.34 -11.49
N TYR A 729 7.60 11.21 -11.14
CA TYR A 729 6.36 11.39 -11.90
C TYR A 729 6.09 12.81 -12.33
N TRP A 730 6.62 13.80 -11.60
CA TRP A 730 6.45 15.21 -11.93
C TRP A 730 7.80 15.83 -12.31
N PRO A 731 7.80 16.79 -13.25
CA PRO A 731 8.98 17.59 -13.51
C PRO A 731 9.24 18.55 -12.34
N LEU A 732 10.49 18.99 -12.20
CA LEU A 732 10.84 20.15 -11.38
C LEU A 732 10.70 21.41 -12.24
N ASN A 733 9.90 22.37 -11.78
CA ASN A 733 9.90 23.72 -12.34
C ASN A 733 10.93 24.57 -11.59
N THR A 734 11.85 25.18 -12.32
CA THR A 734 12.86 26.07 -11.73
C THR A 734 12.21 27.30 -11.12
N THR A 735 12.83 27.82 -10.07
CA THR A 735 12.43 29.05 -9.39
C THR A 735 13.59 30.03 -9.33
N PHE A 736 13.30 31.33 -9.26
CA PHE A 736 14.31 32.37 -9.11
C PHE A 736 15.13 32.16 -7.83
N ASP A 737 14.49 31.73 -6.74
CA ASP A 737 15.15 31.53 -5.45
C ASP A 737 16.11 30.32 -5.47
N ALA A 738 15.71 29.19 -6.03
CA ALA A 738 16.57 28.01 -6.07
C ALA A 738 17.59 28.07 -7.24
N ASN A 739 17.15 28.50 -8.43
CA ASN A 739 17.90 28.33 -9.68
C ASN A 739 18.39 29.65 -10.30
N GLY A 740 17.85 30.79 -9.87
CA GLY A 740 18.13 32.10 -10.49
C GLY A 740 17.30 32.40 -11.74
N PHE A 741 16.35 31.53 -12.09
CA PHE A 741 15.44 31.68 -13.23
C PHE A 741 14.13 30.93 -12.95
N ASP A 742 12.98 31.51 -13.33
CA ASP A 742 11.65 30.91 -13.16
C ASP A 742 11.17 30.24 -14.47
N GLY A 743 10.57 29.06 -14.37
CA GLY A 743 9.78 28.50 -15.47
C GLY A 743 10.51 27.58 -16.45
N PHE A 744 11.81 27.34 -16.27
CA PHE A 744 12.54 26.30 -16.98
C PHE A 744 12.23 24.93 -16.37
N ILE A 745 12.02 23.91 -17.20
CA ILE A 745 11.57 22.58 -16.77
C ILE A 745 12.75 21.60 -16.68
N ILE A 746 12.82 20.83 -15.59
CA ILE A 746 13.79 19.76 -15.41
C ILE A 746 13.03 18.45 -15.26
N ILE A 747 13.22 17.52 -16.21
CA ILE A 747 12.68 16.17 -16.08
C ILE A 747 13.72 15.23 -15.43
N PRO A 748 13.31 14.32 -14.55
CA PRO A 748 14.25 13.43 -13.87
C PRO A 748 14.87 12.42 -14.84
N ARG A 749 16.17 12.09 -14.71
CA ARG A 749 16.89 11.09 -15.53
C ARG A 749 17.65 10.10 -14.65
N GLN A 750 17.61 8.82 -15.01
CA GLN A 750 18.21 7.72 -14.25
C GLN A 750 19.72 7.68 -14.43
N VAL A 751 20.44 7.46 -13.32
CA VAL A 751 21.88 7.15 -13.33
C VAL A 751 22.12 5.66 -13.25
N LEU A 752 23.14 5.22 -13.96
CA LEU A 752 23.50 3.81 -14.11
C LEU A 752 24.92 3.58 -13.58
N ASN A 753 25.21 2.37 -13.12
CA ASN A 753 26.58 1.88 -12.95
C ASN A 753 27.22 1.45 -14.28
N ILE A 754 26.78 2.04 -15.40
CA ILE A 754 27.41 1.97 -16.72
C ILE A 754 28.00 3.36 -16.94
N TYR A 755 29.30 3.50 -16.72
CA TYR A 755 29.92 4.81 -16.53
C TYR A 755 30.18 5.54 -17.85
N PHE A 756 30.17 6.88 -17.79
CA PHE A 756 30.27 7.75 -18.95
C PHE A 756 31.53 7.53 -19.80
N ASN A 757 32.66 7.32 -19.12
CA ASN A 757 33.96 7.08 -19.72
C ASN A 757 34.26 5.59 -19.97
N ALA A 758 33.31 4.68 -19.72
CA ALA A 758 33.50 3.26 -19.95
C ALA A 758 33.18 2.83 -21.39
N THR A 759 34.13 2.14 -22.04
CA THR A 759 33.96 1.64 -23.42
C THR A 759 33.85 0.12 -23.51
N ASN A 760 34.12 -0.61 -22.42
CA ASN A 760 34.03 -2.06 -22.36
C ASN A 760 33.80 -2.55 -20.92
N GLN A 761 33.49 -3.85 -20.79
CA GLN A 761 33.15 -4.49 -19.51
C GLN A 761 34.27 -4.39 -18.47
N ALA A 762 35.53 -4.56 -18.89
CA ALA A 762 36.66 -4.60 -17.99
C ALA A 762 36.85 -3.23 -17.33
N TYR A 763 36.83 -2.16 -18.12
CA TYR A 763 37.01 -0.82 -17.59
C TYR A 763 35.84 -0.36 -16.73
N ASP A 764 34.60 -0.63 -17.15
CA ASP A 764 33.41 -0.35 -16.34
C ASP A 764 33.48 -1.03 -14.95
N THR A 765 33.95 -2.28 -14.92
CA THR A 765 34.17 -3.05 -13.68
C THR A 765 35.26 -2.42 -12.80
N ILE A 766 36.34 -1.91 -13.39
CA ILE A 766 37.40 -1.21 -12.66
C ILE A 766 36.85 0.06 -12.02
N LEU A 767 36.08 0.86 -12.77
CA LEU A 767 35.45 2.07 -12.25
C LEU A 767 34.49 1.76 -11.10
N TYR A 768 33.62 0.76 -11.26
CA TYR A 768 32.73 0.30 -10.21
C TYR A 768 33.51 -0.05 -8.93
N ASN A 769 34.49 -0.94 -9.06
CA ASN A 769 35.27 -1.39 -7.90
C ASN A 769 36.08 -0.24 -7.26
N THR A 770 36.55 0.72 -8.05
CA THR A 770 37.27 1.90 -7.55
C THR A 770 36.34 2.83 -6.77
N ILE A 771 35.18 3.18 -7.34
CA ILE A 771 34.18 4.06 -6.72
C ILE A 771 33.70 3.50 -5.38
N TYR A 772 33.47 2.18 -5.30
CA TYR A 772 33.00 1.52 -4.09
C TYR A 772 34.12 0.97 -3.20
N GLY A 773 35.41 1.23 -3.50
CA GLY A 773 36.54 0.78 -2.70
C GLY A 773 36.70 -0.75 -2.57
N LEU A 774 36.26 -1.49 -3.58
CA LEU A 774 36.22 -2.96 -3.57
C LEU A 774 37.50 -3.53 -4.19
N THR A 775 38.31 -4.23 -3.38
CA THR A 775 39.61 -4.79 -3.81
C THR A 775 39.76 -6.27 -3.43
N GLY A 776 40.72 -6.95 -4.07
CA GLY A 776 41.04 -8.35 -3.80
C GLY A 776 39.81 -9.26 -3.93
N ALA A 777 39.53 -10.05 -2.88
CA ALA A 777 38.38 -10.96 -2.85
C ALA A 777 37.01 -10.26 -2.83
N ASN A 778 36.96 -8.95 -2.53
CA ASN A 778 35.71 -8.18 -2.49
C ASN A 778 35.34 -7.57 -3.84
N ALA A 779 36.28 -7.50 -4.79
CA ALA A 779 36.07 -6.95 -6.12
C ALA A 779 34.91 -7.69 -6.84
N LYS A 780 34.07 -6.92 -7.52
CA LYS A 780 32.90 -7.41 -8.25
C LYS A 780 33.24 -7.61 -9.72
N SER A 781 32.57 -8.55 -10.36
CA SER A 781 32.64 -8.75 -11.80
C SER A 781 31.63 -7.86 -12.53
N PHE A 782 31.81 -7.67 -13.83
CA PHE A 782 30.82 -6.99 -14.67
C PHE A 782 29.41 -7.61 -14.54
N TYR A 783 29.30 -8.94 -14.45
CA TYR A 783 28.02 -9.62 -14.25
C TYR A 783 27.35 -9.25 -12.92
N TYR A 784 28.13 -9.00 -11.86
CA TYR A 784 27.58 -8.50 -10.60
C TYR A 784 27.05 -7.07 -10.76
N VAL A 785 27.83 -6.19 -11.40
CA VAL A 785 27.42 -4.80 -11.69
C VAL A 785 26.13 -4.79 -12.49
N LEU A 786 26.08 -5.57 -13.56
CA LEU A 786 24.90 -5.69 -14.41
C LEU A 786 23.70 -6.29 -13.69
N ASN A 787 23.91 -7.28 -12.81
CA ASN A 787 22.81 -7.82 -12.00
C ASN A 787 22.27 -6.77 -11.01
N ALA A 788 23.13 -5.97 -10.40
CA ALA A 788 22.71 -4.86 -9.53
C ALA A 788 21.90 -3.81 -10.33
N GLU A 789 22.33 -3.50 -11.55
CA GLU A 789 21.58 -2.65 -12.49
C GLU A 789 20.21 -3.25 -12.83
N VAL A 790 20.14 -4.55 -13.11
CA VAL A 790 18.87 -5.24 -13.36
C VAL A 790 17.93 -5.08 -12.15
N GLN A 791 18.39 -5.36 -10.92
CA GLN A 791 17.52 -5.23 -9.73
C GLN A 791 17.01 -3.79 -9.54
N ARG A 792 17.89 -2.79 -9.67
CA ARG A 792 17.50 -1.37 -9.55
C ARG A 792 16.47 -0.98 -10.61
N ASN A 793 16.70 -1.34 -11.86
CA ASN A 793 15.89 -0.84 -12.98
C ASN A 793 14.59 -1.60 -13.17
N LEU A 794 14.54 -2.89 -12.81
CA LEU A 794 13.27 -3.61 -12.74
C LEU A 794 12.32 -2.95 -11.74
N ARG A 795 12.81 -2.45 -10.61
CA ARG A 795 11.99 -1.69 -9.67
C ARG A 795 11.47 -0.39 -10.29
N THR A 796 12.35 0.39 -10.94
CA THR A 796 11.95 1.63 -11.62
C THR A 796 10.89 1.38 -12.71
N LEU A 797 11.02 0.27 -13.46
CA LEU A 797 10.04 -0.16 -14.46
C LEU A 797 8.74 -0.66 -13.82
N ALA A 798 8.79 -1.42 -12.73
CA ALA A 798 7.59 -1.81 -11.97
C ALA A 798 6.83 -0.58 -11.47
N LEU A 799 7.54 0.44 -10.98
CA LEU A 799 6.94 1.71 -10.55
C LEU A 799 6.48 2.63 -11.69
N LEU A 800 6.48 2.16 -12.94
CA LEU A 800 6.02 2.91 -14.11
C LEU A 800 6.70 4.28 -14.27
N SER A 801 7.96 4.38 -13.86
CA SER A 801 8.75 5.61 -14.00
C SER A 801 9.01 5.90 -15.48
N TRP A 802 8.95 7.19 -15.83
CA TRP A 802 9.20 7.67 -17.21
C TRP A 802 10.57 8.32 -17.37
N GLN A 803 11.44 8.18 -16.36
CA GLN A 803 12.78 8.75 -16.41
C GLN A 803 13.59 8.11 -17.55
N PRO A 804 14.19 8.89 -18.47
CA PRO A 804 15.15 8.36 -19.43
C PRO A 804 16.37 7.78 -18.71
N ALA A 805 17.12 6.91 -19.39
CA ALA A 805 18.36 6.33 -18.88
C ALA A 805 19.57 7.03 -19.49
N MET A 806 20.54 7.40 -18.66
CA MET A 806 21.76 8.10 -19.08
C MET A 806 22.85 7.11 -19.52
N PHE A 807 23.27 7.22 -20.77
CA PHE A 807 24.44 6.59 -21.37
C PHE A 807 25.30 7.64 -22.06
N HIS A 808 26.48 7.25 -22.51
CA HIS A 808 27.40 8.12 -23.24
C HIS A 808 27.96 7.37 -24.47
N GLN A 809 28.54 8.11 -25.41
CA GLN A 809 29.00 7.56 -26.70
C GLN A 809 29.88 6.32 -26.56
N GLY A 810 30.78 6.28 -25.57
CA GLY A 810 31.67 5.16 -25.32
C GLY A 810 30.94 3.86 -25.02
N ASN A 811 29.75 3.93 -24.40
CA ASN A 811 28.94 2.77 -24.06
C ASN A 811 28.34 2.09 -25.30
N LEU A 812 28.38 2.74 -26.47
CA LEU A 812 27.87 2.22 -27.73
C LEU A 812 28.90 1.45 -28.55
N ARG A 813 30.18 1.42 -28.13
CA ARG A 813 31.25 0.68 -28.83
C ARG A 813 30.87 -0.79 -29.00
N ASN A 814 30.75 -1.25 -30.24
CA ASN A 814 30.33 -2.62 -30.54
C ASN A 814 31.05 -3.25 -31.74
N ALA A 815 31.52 -2.48 -32.72
CA ALA A 815 32.00 -3.04 -33.98
C ALA A 815 33.24 -3.94 -33.82
N ASP A 816 34.12 -3.58 -32.89
CA ASP A 816 35.37 -4.27 -32.59
C ASP A 816 35.32 -5.08 -31.28
N MET A 817 34.18 -5.09 -30.60
CA MET A 817 34.01 -5.82 -29.34
C MET A 817 33.95 -7.35 -29.57
N PRO A 818 34.33 -8.16 -28.56
CA PRO A 818 34.14 -9.59 -28.60
C PRO A 818 32.64 -9.96 -28.68
N VAL A 819 32.37 -11.17 -29.20
CA VAL A 819 31.02 -11.72 -29.19
C VAL A 819 30.63 -12.10 -27.76
N VAL A 820 29.51 -11.59 -27.29
CA VAL A 820 28.94 -11.86 -25.97
C VAL A 820 27.47 -12.25 -26.11
N SER A 821 26.91 -12.83 -25.04
CA SER A 821 25.50 -13.20 -24.96
C SER A 821 24.86 -12.57 -23.73
N PHE A 822 23.84 -11.75 -23.93
CA PHE A 822 23.04 -11.13 -22.87
C PHE A 822 21.57 -11.20 -23.23
N GLY A 823 20.73 -11.56 -22.26
CA GLY A 823 19.33 -11.89 -22.53
C GLY A 823 19.25 -13.03 -23.56
N SER A 824 18.62 -12.76 -24.70
CA SER A 824 18.54 -13.69 -25.83
C SER A 824 19.34 -13.23 -27.05
N ALA A 825 20.10 -12.13 -26.93
CA ALA A 825 20.95 -11.63 -27.98
C ALA A 825 22.37 -12.20 -27.87
N THR A 826 22.92 -12.62 -29.00
CA THR A 826 24.32 -13.00 -29.15
C THR A 826 24.92 -12.20 -30.29
N GLY A 827 26.06 -11.56 -30.04
CA GLY A 827 26.75 -10.75 -31.04
C GLY A 827 27.79 -9.85 -30.41
N LYS A 828 28.34 -8.94 -31.20
CA LYS A 828 29.19 -7.88 -30.66
C LYS A 828 28.27 -6.79 -30.11
N LEU A 829 28.13 -6.74 -28.79
CA LEU A 829 27.21 -5.84 -28.10
C LEU A 829 28.03 -4.85 -27.27
N GLY A 830 27.76 -3.55 -27.40
CA GLY A 830 28.29 -2.52 -26.50
C GLY A 830 27.63 -2.56 -25.12
N LEU A 831 28.18 -1.82 -24.16
CA LEU A 831 27.69 -1.80 -22.78
C LEU A 831 26.21 -1.42 -22.69
N ALA A 832 25.76 -0.41 -23.45
CA ALA A 832 24.36 -0.02 -23.48
C ALA A 832 23.44 -1.13 -24.01
N GLN A 833 23.86 -1.85 -25.06
CA GLN A 833 23.10 -2.98 -25.60
C GLN A 833 23.03 -4.13 -24.58
N GLN A 834 24.16 -4.46 -23.94
CA GLN A 834 24.21 -5.51 -22.90
C GLN A 834 23.31 -5.17 -21.71
N TRP A 835 23.32 -3.92 -21.27
CA TRP A 835 22.42 -3.41 -20.24
C TRP A 835 20.95 -3.54 -20.64
N ILE A 836 20.57 -3.07 -21.83
CA ILE A 836 19.18 -3.09 -22.31
C ILE A 836 18.66 -4.53 -22.46
N GLU A 837 19.46 -5.42 -23.06
CA GLU A 837 19.12 -6.84 -23.20
C GLU A 837 18.90 -7.51 -21.84
N SER A 838 19.68 -7.12 -20.83
CA SER A 838 19.61 -7.72 -19.50
C SER A 838 18.41 -7.20 -18.72
N VAL A 839 18.18 -5.89 -18.70
CA VAL A 839 17.06 -5.27 -18.00
C VAL A 839 15.73 -5.71 -18.63
N PHE A 840 15.57 -5.56 -19.94
CA PHE A 840 14.32 -5.94 -20.60
C PHE A 840 14.15 -7.45 -20.71
N GLY A 841 15.23 -8.20 -20.89
CA GLY A 841 15.19 -9.67 -20.90
C GLY A 841 14.71 -10.25 -19.58
N ASN A 842 14.98 -9.60 -18.44
CA ASN A 842 14.41 -9.99 -17.14
C ASN A 842 13.00 -9.43 -16.94
N PHE A 843 12.77 -8.16 -17.28
CA PHE A 843 11.48 -7.50 -17.07
C PHE A 843 10.34 -8.19 -17.83
N THR A 844 10.60 -8.52 -19.09
CA THR A 844 9.62 -9.16 -19.96
C THR A 844 9.42 -10.65 -19.64
N GLN A 845 10.17 -11.26 -18.73
CA GLN A 845 9.79 -12.58 -18.18
C GLN A 845 8.58 -12.49 -17.26
N ILE A 846 8.32 -11.31 -16.69
CA ILE A 846 7.26 -11.10 -15.72
C ILE A 846 6.04 -10.45 -16.37
N VAL A 847 6.24 -9.52 -17.30
CA VAL A 847 5.16 -8.71 -17.88
C VAL A 847 5.14 -8.73 -19.41
N ASN A 848 3.98 -8.37 -19.96
CA ASN A 848 3.73 -8.15 -21.39
C ASN A 848 3.50 -6.66 -21.70
N TRP A 849 4.06 -5.75 -20.90
CA TRP A 849 3.82 -4.32 -21.05
C TRP A 849 4.61 -3.72 -22.22
N PRO A 850 3.99 -2.93 -23.10
CA PRO A 850 4.71 -2.23 -24.15
C PRO A 850 5.69 -1.20 -23.57
N ILE A 851 6.94 -1.22 -24.05
CA ILE A 851 7.99 -0.28 -23.66
C ILE A 851 8.30 0.65 -24.84
N ILE A 852 8.11 1.96 -24.65
CA ILE A 852 8.09 2.91 -25.77
C ILE A 852 9.09 4.03 -25.51
N THR A 853 9.99 4.26 -26.46
CA THR A 853 10.83 5.46 -26.51
C THR A 853 10.01 6.65 -27.01
N VAL A 854 10.20 7.78 -26.34
CA VAL A 854 9.63 9.07 -26.72
C VAL A 854 10.75 10.11 -26.74
N LYS A 855 10.75 10.96 -27.76
CA LYS A 855 11.69 12.08 -27.90
C LYS A 855 11.61 13.02 -26.69
N GLN A 856 12.72 13.57 -26.22
CA GLN A 856 12.79 14.24 -24.91
C GLN A 856 11.81 15.42 -24.76
N ASP A 857 11.55 16.20 -25.80
CA ASP A 857 10.54 17.27 -25.75
C ASP A 857 9.12 16.72 -25.61
N ASP A 858 8.78 15.66 -26.34
CA ASP A 858 7.51 14.96 -26.19
C ASP A 858 7.39 14.28 -24.81
N LEU A 859 8.49 13.74 -24.29
CA LEU A 859 8.57 13.16 -22.93
C LEU A 859 8.39 14.25 -21.87
N THR A 860 9.01 15.41 -22.06
CA THR A 860 8.81 16.60 -21.21
C THR A 860 7.34 16.98 -21.17
N GLN A 861 6.68 17.04 -22.32
CA GLN A 861 5.26 17.36 -22.38
C GLN A 861 4.40 16.30 -21.66
N LYS A 862 4.79 15.02 -21.70
CA LYS A 862 4.11 13.95 -20.95
C LYS A 862 4.23 14.14 -19.44
N PHE A 863 5.41 14.48 -18.92
CA PHE A 863 5.61 14.84 -17.51
C PHE A 863 4.76 16.04 -17.09
N ILE A 864 4.75 17.11 -17.90
CA ILE A 864 3.92 18.31 -17.65
C ILE A 864 2.43 17.94 -17.64
N ASN A 865 1.96 17.20 -18.65
CA ASN A 865 0.56 16.79 -18.75
C ASN A 865 0.13 15.94 -17.54
N ARG A 866 1.03 15.06 -17.05
CA ARG A 866 0.81 14.27 -15.85
C ARG A 866 0.62 15.13 -14.62
N GLN A 867 1.55 16.05 -14.38
CA GLN A 867 1.43 16.99 -13.27
C GLN A 867 0.14 17.81 -13.35
N ILE A 868 -0.24 18.27 -14.56
CA ILE A 868 -1.48 19.03 -14.76
C ILE A 868 -2.71 18.23 -14.35
N TYR A 869 -2.92 17.00 -14.86
CA TYR A 869 -4.14 16.27 -14.51
C TYR A 869 -4.15 15.79 -13.05
N GLU A 870 -2.99 15.44 -12.47
CA GLU A 870 -2.91 15.04 -11.06
C GLU A 870 -3.13 16.22 -10.09
N THR A 871 -2.89 17.46 -10.52
CA THR A 871 -3.15 18.66 -9.73
C THR A 871 -4.47 19.36 -10.07
N ALA A 872 -5.18 18.91 -11.11
CA ALA A 872 -6.42 19.53 -11.58
C ALA A 872 -7.65 19.24 -10.71
N GLY A 873 -7.52 18.43 -9.64
CA GLY A 873 -8.65 18.01 -8.82
C GLY A 873 -9.64 17.13 -9.59
N VAL A 874 -9.12 16.25 -10.46
CA VAL A 874 -9.94 15.34 -11.26
C VAL A 874 -10.77 14.44 -10.34
N THR A 875 -12.07 14.39 -10.58
CA THR A 875 -13.00 13.51 -9.88
C THR A 875 -13.70 12.62 -10.90
N VAL A 876 -13.54 11.30 -10.75
CA VAL A 876 -14.30 10.31 -11.51
C VAL A 876 -15.27 9.60 -10.58
N LEU A 877 -16.56 9.68 -10.90
CA LEU A 877 -17.64 9.02 -10.16
C LEU A 877 -18.18 7.85 -10.97
N GLN A 878 -18.09 6.65 -10.42
CA GLN A 878 -18.62 5.42 -11.01
C GLN A 878 -20.09 5.25 -10.64
N ASN A 879 -20.95 5.03 -11.63
CA ASN A 879 -22.35 4.69 -11.40
C ASN A 879 -22.48 3.17 -11.30
N ARG A 880 -22.63 2.67 -10.08
CA ARG A 880 -22.69 1.24 -9.77
C ARG A 880 -24.10 0.77 -9.53
N THR A 881 -24.39 -0.45 -9.96
CA THR A 881 -25.51 -1.26 -9.46
C THR A 881 -24.94 -2.40 -8.63
N VAL A 882 -25.33 -2.46 -7.36
CA VAL A 882 -24.85 -3.46 -6.41
C VAL A 882 -25.98 -4.44 -6.14
N THR A 883 -25.70 -5.72 -6.34
CA THR A 883 -26.66 -6.82 -6.16
C THR A 883 -26.10 -7.88 -5.22
N ALA A 884 -26.92 -8.86 -4.83
CA ALA A 884 -26.42 -10.03 -4.11
C ALA A 884 -25.47 -10.90 -4.97
N GLY A 885 -25.53 -10.80 -6.29
CA GLY A 885 -24.75 -11.59 -7.24
C GLY A 885 -23.52 -10.89 -7.82
N GLY A 886 -23.25 -9.63 -7.45
CA GLY A 886 -22.09 -8.89 -7.96
C GLY A 886 -22.30 -7.38 -8.10
N VAL A 887 -21.29 -6.73 -8.68
CA VAL A 887 -21.20 -5.27 -8.87
C VAL A 887 -21.12 -4.97 -10.38
N TYR A 888 -21.96 -4.06 -10.84
CA TYR A 888 -22.05 -3.66 -12.25
C TYR A 888 -21.77 -2.16 -12.39
N VAL A 889 -21.00 -1.75 -13.39
CA VAL A 889 -20.80 -0.33 -13.73
C VAL A 889 -21.57 -0.01 -15.00
N VAL A 890 -22.46 0.96 -14.92
CA VAL A 890 -23.28 1.41 -16.05
C VAL A 890 -22.58 2.52 -16.85
N GLY A 891 -21.73 3.28 -16.16
CA GLY A 891 -20.92 4.35 -16.72
C GLY A 891 -20.25 5.14 -15.62
N PHE A 892 -19.62 6.24 -15.98
CA PHE A 892 -18.95 7.13 -15.04
C PHE A 892 -19.04 8.58 -15.51
N THR A 893 -18.83 9.51 -14.58
CA THR A 893 -18.73 10.95 -14.88
C THR A 893 -17.38 11.48 -14.47
N VAL A 894 -16.82 12.39 -15.25
CA VAL A 894 -15.50 12.99 -15.03
C VAL A 894 -15.64 14.51 -14.93
N SER A 895 -15.03 15.11 -13.91
CA SER A 895 -14.95 16.56 -13.72
C SER A 895 -13.58 16.97 -13.18
N ALA A 896 -13.23 18.26 -13.28
CA ALA A 896 -11.99 18.80 -12.72
C ALA A 896 -12.17 20.27 -12.28
N ASN A 897 -11.36 20.69 -11.31
CA ASN A 897 -11.33 22.07 -10.81
C ASN A 897 -10.62 23.01 -11.79
N THR A 898 -9.64 22.50 -12.53
CA THR A 898 -8.93 23.21 -13.61
C THR A 898 -9.02 22.44 -14.92
N SER A 899 -8.81 23.13 -16.04
CA SER A 899 -8.87 22.50 -17.37
C SER A 899 -7.70 21.55 -17.57
N CYS A 900 -7.97 20.32 -18.00
CA CYS A 900 -6.95 19.31 -18.27
C CYS A 900 -7.48 18.25 -19.26
N SER A 901 -6.61 17.34 -19.70
CA SER A 901 -7.02 16.10 -20.33
C SER A 901 -6.78 14.97 -19.34
N ALA A 902 -7.86 14.43 -18.76
CA ALA A 902 -7.79 13.42 -17.70
C ALA A 902 -7.80 12.01 -18.29
N PRO A 903 -6.81 11.14 -17.98
CA PRO A 903 -6.85 9.75 -18.38
C PRO A 903 -7.78 8.96 -17.44
N VAL A 904 -8.66 8.16 -18.03
CA VAL A 904 -9.46 7.15 -17.31
C VAL A 904 -9.20 5.79 -17.95
N THR A 905 -8.54 4.89 -17.23
CA THR A 905 -8.35 3.51 -17.66
C THR A 905 -9.61 2.71 -17.39
N LEU A 906 -10.01 1.88 -18.36
CA LEU A 906 -11.18 1.03 -18.31
C LEU A 906 -10.82 -0.43 -18.01
N PRO A 907 -11.79 -1.22 -17.51
CA PRO A 907 -11.54 -2.63 -17.20
C PRO A 907 -10.97 -3.41 -18.39
N TYR A 908 -10.12 -4.39 -18.08
CA TYR A 908 -9.49 -5.23 -19.08
C TYR A 908 -10.54 -5.94 -19.97
N GLY A 909 -10.30 -5.97 -21.27
CA GLY A 909 -11.24 -6.54 -22.26
C GLY A 909 -12.30 -5.58 -22.78
N VAL A 910 -12.49 -4.41 -22.17
CA VAL A 910 -13.34 -3.36 -22.75
C VAL A 910 -12.69 -2.81 -24.01
N THR A 911 -13.46 -2.77 -25.10
CA THR A 911 -13.03 -2.21 -26.39
C THR A 911 -13.83 -0.96 -26.73
N GLY A 912 -13.27 -0.09 -27.57
CA GLY A 912 -13.88 1.21 -27.90
C GLY A 912 -15.22 1.11 -28.66
N GLN A 913 -15.57 -0.06 -29.20
CA GLN A 913 -16.78 -0.23 -30.03
C GLN A 913 -18.10 -0.09 -29.24
N ASN A 914 -18.07 -0.09 -27.91
CA ASN A 914 -19.24 0.04 -27.05
C ASN A 914 -19.21 1.32 -26.17
N LEU A 915 -18.40 2.32 -26.51
CA LEU A 915 -18.29 3.57 -25.75
C LEU A 915 -18.97 4.72 -26.48
N VAL A 916 -19.81 5.47 -25.77
CA VAL A 916 -20.25 6.79 -26.22
C VAL A 916 -19.22 7.80 -25.71
N LEU A 917 -18.30 8.20 -26.59
CA LEU A 917 -17.24 9.17 -26.26
C LEU A 917 -17.74 10.61 -26.39
N PRO A 918 -17.38 11.50 -25.44
CA PRO A 918 -17.66 12.92 -25.55
C PRO A 918 -16.82 13.56 -26.67
N THR A 919 -17.26 14.70 -27.19
CA THR A 919 -16.54 15.45 -28.22
C THR A 919 -15.12 15.78 -27.77
N GLY A 920 -14.14 15.46 -28.61
CA GLY A 920 -12.72 15.74 -28.34
C GLY A 920 -12.01 14.71 -27.45
N ALA A 921 -12.70 13.72 -26.90
CA ALA A 921 -12.03 12.61 -26.23
C ALA A 921 -11.31 11.70 -27.23
N THR A 922 -10.15 11.20 -26.81
CA THR A 922 -9.34 10.26 -27.58
C THR A 922 -9.10 8.99 -26.78
N THR A 923 -8.85 7.87 -27.46
CA THR A 923 -8.56 6.60 -26.82
C THR A 923 -7.15 6.13 -27.10
N GLU A 924 -6.54 5.43 -26.14
CA GLU A 924 -5.23 4.80 -26.27
C GLU A 924 -5.32 3.34 -25.80
N GLN A 925 -4.87 2.41 -26.63
CA GLN A 925 -4.68 1.01 -26.28
C GLN A 925 -3.49 0.46 -27.06
N ILE A 926 -2.39 0.19 -26.38
CA ILE A 926 -1.15 -0.28 -27.01
C ILE A 926 -0.89 -1.72 -26.57
N GLY A 927 -0.65 -2.61 -27.54
CA GLY A 927 -0.41 -4.02 -27.25
C GLY A 927 -1.56 -4.64 -26.46
N VAL A 928 -1.23 -5.17 -25.28
CA VAL A 928 -2.19 -5.81 -24.36
C VAL A 928 -2.63 -4.91 -23.21
N ASP A 929 -2.36 -3.60 -23.28
CA ASP A 929 -2.83 -2.65 -22.28
C ASP A 929 -4.37 -2.57 -22.24
N SER A 930 -4.90 -2.20 -21.08
CA SER A 930 -6.29 -1.79 -20.95
C SER A 930 -6.55 -0.50 -21.72
N LEU A 931 -7.77 -0.35 -22.23
CA LEU A 931 -8.19 0.85 -22.94
C LEU A 931 -8.19 2.06 -22.00
N THR A 932 -7.48 3.12 -22.37
CA THR A 932 -7.49 4.41 -21.67
C THR A 932 -8.25 5.44 -22.51
N VAL A 933 -9.16 6.18 -21.87
CA VAL A 933 -9.85 7.32 -22.48
C VAL A 933 -9.25 8.61 -21.93
N TRP A 934 -8.79 9.48 -22.81
CA TRP A 934 -8.33 10.83 -22.48
C TRP A 934 -9.51 11.79 -22.62
N VAL A 935 -10.02 12.27 -21.48
CA VAL A 935 -11.23 13.10 -21.42
C VAL A 935 -10.85 14.57 -21.31
N PRO A 936 -11.17 15.42 -22.31
CA PRO A 936 -10.95 16.85 -22.21
C PRO A 936 -11.94 17.47 -21.22
N LEU A 937 -11.41 18.20 -20.24
CA LEU A 937 -12.18 18.84 -19.18
C LEU A 937 -11.94 20.35 -19.19
N ILE A 938 -12.99 21.10 -18.91
CA ILE A 938 -12.97 22.55 -18.73
C ILE A 938 -13.10 22.83 -17.23
N ALA A 939 -12.31 23.77 -16.72
CA ALA A 939 -12.30 24.17 -15.32
C ALA A 939 -13.70 24.43 -14.77
N ASN A 940 -14.10 23.70 -13.72
CA ASN A 940 -15.37 23.84 -13.01
C ASN A 940 -16.63 23.71 -13.90
N ALA A 941 -16.52 23.09 -15.08
CA ALA A 941 -17.65 22.80 -15.94
C ALA A 941 -18.46 21.59 -15.43
N ALA A 942 -19.64 21.38 -16.02
CA ALA A 942 -20.48 20.23 -15.72
C ALA A 942 -19.74 18.90 -16.00
N PRO A 943 -19.94 17.85 -15.18
CA PRO A 943 -19.29 16.56 -15.39
C PRO A 943 -19.59 15.94 -16.76
N VAL A 944 -18.55 15.41 -17.40
CA VAL A 944 -18.64 14.71 -18.68
C VAL A 944 -19.01 13.26 -18.42
N SER A 945 -20.13 12.79 -18.99
CA SER A 945 -20.62 11.42 -18.80
C SER A 945 -20.14 10.48 -19.89
N ILE A 946 -19.63 9.31 -19.49
CA ILE A 946 -19.27 8.20 -20.39
C ILE A 946 -20.09 6.99 -19.99
N LYS A 947 -20.79 6.40 -20.96
CA LYS A 947 -21.66 5.23 -20.76
C LYS A 947 -21.11 4.03 -21.51
N PHE A 948 -21.27 2.86 -20.91
CA PHE A 948 -21.06 1.58 -21.60
C PHE A 948 -22.33 1.21 -22.38
N GLY A 949 -22.18 0.72 -23.61
CA GLY A 949 -23.30 0.32 -24.47
C GLY A 949 -24.17 -0.81 -23.88
N THR A 950 -23.58 -1.63 -23.01
CA THR A 950 -24.26 -2.58 -22.11
C THR A 950 -23.66 -2.42 -20.72
N SER A 951 -24.46 -2.60 -19.66
CA SER A 951 -23.94 -2.59 -18.28
C SER A 951 -22.77 -3.59 -18.17
N LEU A 952 -21.61 -3.09 -17.75
CA LEU A 952 -20.42 -3.90 -17.61
C LEU A 952 -20.46 -4.55 -16.23
N GLU A 953 -20.61 -5.88 -16.19
CA GLU A 953 -20.30 -6.60 -14.98
C GLU A 953 -18.80 -6.47 -14.70
N ILE A 954 -18.47 -5.88 -13.56
CA ILE A 954 -17.07 -5.72 -13.14
C ILE A 954 -16.68 -6.75 -12.07
N SER A 955 -17.64 -7.50 -11.52
CA SER A 955 -17.34 -8.67 -10.70
C SER A 955 -16.49 -9.65 -11.50
N VAL A 956 -15.22 -9.82 -11.12
CA VAL A 956 -14.49 -11.02 -11.55
C VAL A 956 -15.28 -12.23 -11.04
N PRO A 957 -15.67 -13.19 -11.90
CA PRO A 957 -16.38 -14.37 -11.46
C PRO A 957 -15.44 -15.20 -10.60
N VAL A 958 -15.77 -15.35 -9.33
CA VAL A 958 -15.26 -16.45 -8.51
C VAL A 958 -15.82 -17.72 -9.16
N ASN A 959 -15.02 -18.38 -10.00
CA ASN A 959 -15.32 -19.57 -10.81
C ASN A 959 -16.19 -19.39 -12.08
N SER A 960 -15.67 -18.72 -13.11
CA SER A 960 -15.97 -19.17 -14.48
C SER A 960 -14.75 -19.89 -15.04
N THR A 961 -14.79 -21.22 -15.04
CA THR A 961 -13.94 -22.06 -15.89
C THR A 961 -13.92 -21.51 -17.31
N VAL A 962 -12.72 -21.14 -17.78
CA VAL A 962 -12.40 -21.08 -19.21
C VAL A 962 -11.88 -22.45 -19.63
#